data_AF-A0A849KG88-F1
#
_entry.id   AF-A0A849KG88-F1
#
_cell.length_a   1.000
_cell.length_b   1.000
_cell.length_c   1.000
_cell.angle_alpha   90.00
_cell.angle_beta   90.00
_cell.angle_gamma   90.00
#
_symmetry.space_group_name_H-M   'P 1'
#
loop_
_entity.id
_entity.type
_entity.pdbx_description
1 polymer ?
#
loop_
_entity_poly.entity_id
_entity_poly.type
_entity_poly.pdbx_seq_one_letter_code
_entity_poly.pdbx_strand_id
1 'polypeptide(L)'
;MSAAVAVNFLDADTTARIGSNVTITATGAMEVQATSVADAVAQGLSTATNTNADTGVAGAVSLNIALIDNRAEVGDATLSADSIAVEAKMASGETNTFQSRALAGAASKQTAVGGSVSINIVVQDTAASVAGGATLTATAGSVDVFAESKNELQNIAGGAAISTQSGGTGIGIAIALNVVDQETRASIGDKPTLGDAAVVTASDSVSVKATSSVLPKSEELPVIGTVAVTSFAAGVAGAAGGNAVGGSSSVNIFLVDTSARIGTLADVTATGGDIEVAASDTLTLVSAAGGLAASTGNAGVGIGLDVGVIVRDTTASVGAGADLVAGDDISVEATSADDITSIAGTFGLSTSGTGVAASIAVQVLSTQTRAFLEDSPDTSLDAGGDVTIRAQGDLDSLMIGGAIGGGSSAGVGVANTTMVHIDTVEARIGAGNLVESAGSDGVKVEAVSTEEFIAITAAGAAASSVGVAVAPTINVLSETTTASVGRGAAVNSTNGIAAGVPDLVVKASDATTIVSVAGSIGAAGSVGVAVGADVLSLVKNTSAFIDSGVIADVEGDIDVNAMSSEDVTSVAAGIAVGGSAGVGVNASVHVLNMTTRAYIGDLPDSGPASLGAGDVHAGGTVRIAADDVTEMDKVVATVAVGGSAGVGAAATVSVVNKNTQAFIGQGAKVTGDGNTAGLSVNTGTFNESFVVDARPCSTPSTRAMSTWRTIPSTWVPPRWSPAMP
;
A
#
# COMPACT_ATOMS: atom_id res chain seq x y z
N MET A 1 -11.91 41.72 5.46
CA MET A 1 -10.92 41.65 6.57
C MET A 1 -10.21 40.32 6.51
N SER A 2 -8.87 40.28 6.58
CA SER A 2 -8.07 39.06 6.42
C SER A 2 -6.84 39.03 7.33
N ALA A 3 -6.42 37.83 7.77
CA ALA A 3 -5.28 37.57 8.66
C ALA A 3 -4.52 36.27 8.29
N ALA A 4 -3.21 36.21 8.56
CA ALA A 4 -2.24 35.21 8.06
C ALA A 4 -1.10 35.01 9.09
N VAL A 5 -0.49 33.82 9.21
CA VAL A 5 0.48 33.46 10.28
C VAL A 5 1.56 32.47 9.81
N ALA A 6 2.87 32.82 9.86
CA ALA A 6 4.08 32.14 9.31
C ALA A 6 5.42 32.59 10.00
N VAL A 7 6.62 31.95 9.79
CA VAL A 7 7.99 32.26 10.35
C VAL A 7 9.13 31.37 9.73
N ASN A 8 10.43 31.39 10.17
CA ASN A 8 11.53 30.61 9.53
C ASN A 8 12.83 30.28 10.36
N PHE A 9 13.26 28.99 10.37
CA PHE A 9 14.54 28.28 10.75
C PHE A 9 14.35 26.81 10.21
N LEU A 10 15.15 25.72 10.23
CA LEU A 10 16.56 25.28 10.40
C LEU A 10 16.79 24.12 9.37
N ASP A 11 17.75 23.20 9.59
CA ASP A 11 18.42 22.27 8.66
C ASP A 11 19.46 21.42 9.47
N ALA A 12 19.86 20.18 9.10
CA ALA A 12 20.87 19.42 9.89
C ALA A 12 21.67 18.32 9.15
N ASP A 13 23.00 18.46 9.14
CA ASP A 13 23.97 17.44 8.72
C ASP A 13 24.58 16.71 9.94
N THR A 14 24.83 15.41 9.84
CA THR A 14 25.81 14.71 10.69
C THR A 14 26.66 13.73 9.89
N THR A 15 27.99 13.80 10.02
CA THR A 15 28.90 12.92 9.28
C THR A 15 30.10 12.48 10.12
N ALA A 16 30.34 11.17 10.19
CA ALA A 16 31.58 10.57 10.67
C ALA A 16 32.26 9.82 9.52
N ARG A 17 33.57 10.00 9.37
CA ARG A 17 34.28 9.43 8.21
C ARG A 17 35.74 9.05 8.43
N ILE A 18 36.09 7.87 7.91
CA ILE A 18 37.45 7.48 7.55
C ILE A 18 37.59 7.55 6.03
N GLY A 19 38.60 8.26 5.53
CA GLY A 19 38.87 8.38 4.09
C GLY A 19 39.67 7.21 3.52
N SER A 20 39.62 7.04 2.20
CA SER A 20 40.44 6.06 1.48
C SER A 20 41.94 6.26 1.68
N ASN A 21 42.73 5.18 1.58
CA ASN A 21 44.17 5.11 1.83
C ASN A 21 44.58 5.45 3.28
N VAL A 22 43.68 5.22 4.25
CA VAL A 22 43.96 5.33 5.68
C VAL A 22 44.15 3.93 6.29
N THR A 23 45.09 3.81 7.23
CA THR A 23 45.27 2.61 8.05
C THR A 23 45.12 2.99 9.53
N ILE A 24 44.26 2.29 10.26
CA ILE A 24 44.05 2.49 11.71
C ILE A 24 44.16 1.15 12.43
N THR A 25 44.90 1.12 13.54
CA THR A 25 44.99 -0.04 14.43
C THR A 25 44.68 0.39 15.86
N ALA A 26 43.67 -0.22 16.46
CA ALA A 26 43.27 -0.05 17.85
C ALA A 26 43.47 -1.36 18.64
N THR A 27 43.53 -1.26 19.97
CA THR A 27 43.60 -2.40 20.90
C THR A 27 42.39 -2.35 21.83
N GLY A 28 41.21 -2.35 21.20
CA GLY A 28 39.92 -1.93 21.73
C GLY A 28 38.97 -1.65 20.57
N ALA A 29 37.69 -1.39 20.87
CA ALA A 29 36.68 -1.09 19.85
C ALA A 29 37.01 0.16 19.01
N MET A 30 36.59 0.16 17.74
CA MET A 30 36.62 1.29 16.83
C MET A 30 35.19 1.63 16.39
N GLU A 31 34.86 2.93 16.32
CA GLU A 31 33.51 3.42 16.11
C GLU A 31 33.54 4.62 15.16
N VAL A 32 32.85 4.51 14.02
CA VAL A 32 32.64 5.57 13.02
C VAL A 32 31.14 5.89 13.05
N GLN A 33 30.74 6.75 13.99
CA GLN A 33 29.33 6.97 14.32
C GLN A 33 28.87 8.39 13.98
N ALA A 34 27.80 8.48 13.19
CA ALA A 34 26.97 9.66 13.00
C ALA A 34 25.61 9.47 13.70
N THR A 35 25.12 10.53 14.34
CA THR A 35 23.96 10.50 15.25
C THR A 35 23.14 11.79 15.10
N SER A 36 21.87 11.74 14.67
CA SER A 36 21.14 12.95 14.20
C SER A 36 19.64 13.06 14.59
N VAL A 37 19.10 14.31 14.69
CA VAL A 37 17.72 14.77 15.12
C VAL A 37 17.47 16.30 14.76
N ALA A 38 16.27 16.85 14.38
CA ALA A 38 16.10 18.31 13.95
C ALA A 38 14.74 19.14 14.12
N ASP A 39 14.79 20.53 14.04
CA ASP A 39 13.71 21.58 14.32
C ASP A 39 13.74 23.05 13.64
N ALA A 40 12.61 23.72 13.19
CA ALA A 40 12.51 25.23 12.97
C ALA A 40 11.55 26.15 12.02
N VAL A 41 10.68 25.85 11.01
CA VAL A 41 10.11 26.88 10.00
C VAL A 41 8.72 27.63 10.34
N ALA A 42 7.79 28.02 9.39
CA ALA A 42 6.27 28.21 9.45
C ALA A 42 5.60 28.94 8.20
N GLN A 43 4.30 28.75 7.77
CA GLN A 43 3.75 29.37 6.48
C GLN A 43 2.19 29.55 6.20
N GLY A 44 1.37 30.30 6.96
CA GLY A 44 -0.10 30.46 6.73
C GLY A 44 -0.66 31.80 6.19
N LEU A 45 -1.81 31.80 5.48
CA LEU A 45 -2.23 32.90 4.56
C LEU A 45 -3.77 33.18 4.43
N SER A 46 -4.22 34.44 4.31
CA SER A 46 -5.58 34.74 3.79
C SER A 46 -5.79 36.10 3.12
N THR A 47 -6.92 36.28 2.43
CA THR A 47 -7.29 37.52 1.70
C THR A 47 -8.80 37.78 1.66
N ALA A 48 -9.25 39.02 1.88
CA ALA A 48 -10.67 39.37 1.85
C ALA A 48 -10.96 40.72 1.17
N THR A 49 -11.57 40.67 -0.01
CA THR A 49 -11.75 41.80 -0.93
C THR A 49 -13.15 42.40 -0.88
N ASN A 50 -13.23 43.67 -0.49
CA ASN A 50 -14.44 44.49 -0.59
C ASN A 50 -14.61 44.95 -2.05
N THR A 51 -15.77 44.69 -2.68
CA THR A 51 -16.09 45.26 -4.02
C THR A 51 -16.98 46.50 -3.95
N ASN A 52 -16.74 47.29 -2.89
CA ASN A 52 -17.42 48.53 -2.47
C ASN A 52 -18.88 48.34 -2.04
N ALA A 53 -19.18 47.15 -1.55
CA ALA A 53 -20.48 46.72 -1.07
C ALA A 53 -20.30 45.63 0.00
N ASP A 54 -21.19 45.64 0.99
CA ASP A 54 -21.57 44.60 1.94
C ASP A 54 -20.57 43.42 2.19
N THR A 55 -20.06 43.34 3.43
CA THR A 55 -19.36 42.25 4.20
C THR A 55 -18.54 41.12 3.54
N GLY A 56 -17.22 41.07 3.80
CA GLY A 56 -16.33 39.94 3.45
C GLY A 56 -15.14 39.68 4.42
N VAL A 57 -14.88 38.41 4.77
CA VAL A 57 -13.95 37.97 5.84
C VAL A 57 -13.17 36.69 5.49
N ALA A 58 -11.85 36.64 5.76
CA ALA A 58 -11.02 35.43 5.59
C ALA A 58 -9.96 35.23 6.70
N GLY A 59 -9.46 34.01 6.93
CA GLY A 59 -8.35 33.73 7.87
C GLY A 59 -7.75 32.32 7.73
N ALA A 60 -6.41 32.18 7.79
CA ALA A 60 -5.74 30.86 7.88
C ALA A 60 -4.39 30.87 8.62
N VAL A 61 -3.99 29.71 9.17
CA VAL A 61 -3.03 29.57 10.28
C VAL A 61 -2.15 28.30 10.17
N SER A 62 -0.90 28.36 10.68
CA SER A 62 0.22 27.42 10.47
C SER A 62 1.32 27.50 11.59
N LEU A 63 1.72 26.35 12.24
CA LEU A 63 2.78 26.07 13.27
C LEU A 63 4.23 25.90 12.67
N ASN A 64 5.18 24.98 13.04
CA ASN A 64 6.31 24.33 12.22
C ASN A 64 7.69 23.97 12.90
N ILE A 65 8.35 22.85 12.49
CA ILE A 65 9.67 22.26 12.91
C ILE A 65 10.42 21.43 11.73
N ALA A 66 11.77 21.33 11.48
CA ALA A 66 12.46 20.48 10.39
C ALA A 66 14.04 20.38 10.54
N LEU A 67 14.96 19.55 9.93
CA LEU A 67 15.14 18.62 8.74
C LEU A 67 16.51 17.79 8.83
N ILE A 68 16.80 16.60 8.17
CA ILE A 68 18.02 15.71 8.44
C ILE A 68 18.82 14.97 7.30
N ASP A 69 20.16 14.99 7.40
CA ASP A 69 21.18 14.13 6.71
C ASP A 69 22.07 13.40 7.77
N ASN A 70 22.27 12.07 7.69
CA ASN A 70 23.04 11.31 8.71
C ASN A 70 23.96 10.22 8.10
N ARG A 71 25.28 10.38 8.11
CA ARG A 71 26.19 9.47 7.37
C ARG A 71 27.45 9.00 8.11
N ALA A 72 27.67 7.69 8.10
CA ALA A 72 28.90 7.03 8.52
C ALA A 72 29.61 6.42 7.29
N GLU A 73 30.82 6.90 7.01
CA GLU A 73 31.59 6.54 5.80
C GLU A 73 32.95 5.90 6.16
N VAL A 74 33.22 4.71 5.64
CA VAL A 74 34.57 4.13 5.57
C VAL A 74 34.95 3.98 4.10
N GLY A 75 35.90 4.81 3.64
CA GLY A 75 36.51 4.67 2.32
C GLY A 75 37.43 3.45 2.22
N ASP A 76 38.25 3.39 1.18
CA ASP A 76 39.17 2.28 0.88
C ASP A 76 40.33 2.24 1.90
N ALA A 77 40.04 1.75 3.10
CA ALA A 77 40.84 1.90 4.31
C ALA A 77 41.03 0.55 5.02
N THR A 78 42.16 0.41 5.72
CA THR A 78 42.50 -0.79 6.49
C THR A 78 42.29 -0.53 7.97
N LEU A 79 41.27 -1.15 8.55
CA LEU A 79 40.86 -0.97 9.95
C LEU A 79 41.09 -2.27 10.73
N SER A 80 41.77 -2.18 11.86
CA SER A 80 41.92 -3.29 12.81
C SER A 80 41.66 -2.82 14.23
N ALA A 81 40.82 -3.54 14.96
CA ALA A 81 40.33 -3.22 16.29
C ALA A 81 39.81 -4.49 16.99
N ASP A 82 39.41 -4.41 18.26
CA ASP A 82 38.73 -5.53 18.93
C ASP A 82 37.36 -5.79 18.27
N SER A 83 36.59 -4.72 18.01
CA SER A 83 35.36 -4.68 17.20
C SER A 83 35.31 -3.40 16.36
N ILE A 84 34.52 -3.37 15.28
CA ILE A 84 34.40 -2.21 14.38
C ILE A 84 32.92 -1.89 14.13
N ALA A 85 32.48 -0.69 14.51
CA ALA A 85 31.14 -0.18 14.23
C ALA A 85 31.18 0.99 13.22
N VAL A 86 30.30 0.96 12.22
CA VAL A 86 30.07 2.03 11.24
C VAL A 86 28.57 2.33 11.26
N GLU A 87 28.18 3.39 11.96
CA GLU A 87 26.78 3.60 12.36
C GLU A 87 26.28 4.98 11.96
N ALA A 88 25.22 5.05 11.17
CA ALA A 88 24.43 6.25 10.96
C ALA A 88 23.08 6.04 11.64
N LYS A 89 22.96 6.41 12.91
CA LYS A 89 21.78 6.07 13.72
C LYS A 89 21.07 7.27 14.34
N MET A 90 19.89 7.06 14.90
CA MET A 90 19.23 8.11 15.68
C MET A 90 19.94 8.27 17.03
N ALA A 91 19.80 9.45 17.66
CA ALA A 91 20.16 9.56 19.07
C ALA A 91 19.32 8.56 19.88
N SER A 92 19.92 7.92 20.89
CA SER A 92 19.34 6.73 21.55
C SER A 92 17.96 7.01 22.17
N GLY A 93 16.89 6.66 21.43
CA GLY A 93 15.49 6.87 21.80
C GLY A 93 14.76 8.02 21.09
N GLU A 94 15.37 8.71 20.12
CA GLU A 94 14.81 9.89 19.42
C GLU A 94 14.29 9.58 18.00
N THR A 95 13.51 10.53 17.44
CA THR A 95 13.00 10.56 16.05
C THR A 95 13.11 12.00 15.49
N ASN A 96 12.83 12.25 14.21
CA ASN A 96 12.83 13.63 13.66
C ASN A 96 11.59 14.47 14.11
N THR A 97 11.44 15.73 13.63
CA THR A 97 10.30 16.67 13.90
C THR A 97 10.18 17.68 12.70
N PHE A 98 9.09 18.29 12.11
CA PHE A 98 7.66 18.59 12.42
C PHE A 98 7.01 19.92 11.81
N GLN A 99 7.16 20.33 10.50
CA GLN A 99 6.91 21.63 9.74
C GLN A 99 5.47 22.24 9.66
N SER A 100 5.17 23.31 8.84
CA SER A 100 3.87 24.04 8.60
C SER A 100 3.67 25.00 7.35
N ARG A 101 2.43 25.19 6.78
CA ARG A 101 1.86 26.12 5.72
C ARG A 101 0.30 26.42 5.82
N ALA A 102 -0.42 27.38 5.14
CA ALA A 102 -1.94 27.60 5.14
C ALA A 102 -2.62 28.57 4.11
N LEU A 103 -3.97 28.50 3.87
CA LEU A 103 -4.76 29.32 2.86
C LEU A 103 -6.28 29.65 3.11
N ALA A 104 -6.73 30.92 3.04
CA ALA A 104 -8.18 31.26 3.00
C ALA A 104 -8.61 32.53 2.20
N GLY A 105 -9.86 32.61 1.71
CA GLY A 105 -10.31 33.69 0.81
C GLY A 105 -11.77 34.19 0.94
N ALA A 106 -12.01 35.49 0.77
CA ALA A 106 -13.36 36.06 0.65
C ALA A 106 -13.47 37.23 -0.35
N ALA A 107 -14.60 37.36 -1.06
CA ALA A 107 -14.89 38.53 -1.90
C ALA A 107 -16.38 38.92 -1.85
N SER A 108 -16.73 40.20 -1.67
CA SER A 108 -18.09 40.54 -1.23
C SER A 108 -18.80 41.71 -1.93
N LYS A 109 -20.12 41.48 -2.08
CA LYS A 109 -21.24 42.43 -2.20
C LYS A 109 -22.47 41.99 -1.38
N GLN A 110 -22.29 41.16 -0.34
CA GLN A 110 -23.29 40.89 0.73
C GLN A 110 -22.62 40.24 1.96
N THR A 111 -22.39 38.92 1.91
CA THR A 111 -21.72 38.16 2.96
C THR A 111 -20.86 37.07 2.33
N ALA A 112 -19.54 37.12 2.54
CA ALA A 112 -18.59 36.10 2.08
C ALA A 112 -17.59 35.74 3.18
N VAL A 113 -17.43 34.45 3.47
CA VAL A 113 -16.53 33.93 4.52
C VAL A 113 -15.67 32.78 4.01
N GLY A 114 -14.34 32.88 4.18
CA GLY A 114 -13.40 31.79 3.92
C GLY A 114 -12.53 31.45 5.14
N GLY A 115 -12.17 30.19 5.32
CA GLY A 115 -11.25 29.78 6.38
C GLY A 115 -10.48 28.48 6.09
N SER A 116 -9.24 28.38 6.55
CA SER A 116 -8.56 27.08 6.68
C SER A 116 -7.55 27.00 7.81
N VAL A 117 -7.20 25.77 8.21
CA VAL A 117 -6.06 25.46 9.10
C VAL A 117 -5.30 24.26 8.52
N SER A 118 -3.98 24.24 8.70
CA SER A 118 -3.05 23.76 7.67
C SER A 118 -1.61 23.78 8.14
N ILE A 119 -0.72 22.87 7.71
CA ILE A 119 0.70 22.83 8.14
C ILE A 119 1.71 22.36 6.90
N ASN A 120 2.98 21.76 6.95
CA ASN A 120 3.85 20.98 5.94
C ASN A 120 5.07 20.21 6.59
N ILE A 121 5.85 19.20 6.09
CA ILE A 121 7.22 18.68 6.52
C ILE A 121 7.93 17.75 5.49
N VAL A 122 9.13 17.17 5.74
CA VAL A 122 9.83 16.06 5.05
C VAL A 122 11.02 15.56 5.93
N VAL A 123 11.64 14.40 5.60
CA VAL A 123 13.11 14.12 5.45
C VAL A 123 13.72 12.99 6.29
N GLN A 124 14.38 12.04 5.60
CA GLN A 124 15.72 11.53 6.02
C GLN A 124 16.57 10.97 4.86
N ASP A 125 17.87 11.26 4.87
CA ASP A 125 18.95 10.40 4.32
C ASP A 125 19.69 9.80 5.52
N THR A 126 19.86 8.48 5.56
CA THR A 126 20.67 7.83 6.59
C THR A 126 21.49 6.68 6.02
N ALA A 127 22.81 6.87 5.93
CA ALA A 127 23.72 5.97 5.23
C ALA A 127 24.91 5.53 6.07
N ALA A 128 25.02 4.23 6.36
CA ALA A 128 26.21 3.58 6.90
C ALA A 128 26.87 2.77 5.79
N SER A 129 28.10 3.15 5.40
CA SER A 129 28.74 2.60 4.20
C SER A 129 30.23 2.29 4.38
N VAL A 130 30.61 1.12 3.87
CA VAL A 130 31.98 0.62 3.78
C VAL A 130 32.31 0.38 2.30
N ALA A 131 33.34 1.04 1.79
CA ALA A 131 33.66 1.09 0.37
C ALA A 131 34.21 -0.25 -0.18
N GLY A 132 34.12 -0.40 -1.50
CA GLY A 132 34.63 -1.55 -2.25
C GLY A 132 36.11 -1.86 -2.06
N GLY A 133 36.98 -0.90 -1.69
CA GLY A 133 38.39 -1.16 -1.39
C GLY A 133 38.75 -1.27 0.09
N ALA A 134 37.77 -1.45 0.99
CA ALA A 134 38.01 -1.48 2.44
C ALA A 134 38.45 -2.87 2.97
N THR A 135 39.22 -2.86 4.06
CA THR A 135 39.60 -4.08 4.81
C THR A 135 39.31 -3.86 6.29
N LEU A 136 38.36 -4.60 6.86
CA LEU A 136 37.93 -4.49 8.26
C LEU A 136 38.29 -5.78 9.00
N THR A 137 38.98 -5.68 10.15
CA THR A 137 39.39 -6.83 10.96
C THR A 137 39.08 -6.59 12.44
N ALA A 138 38.01 -7.20 12.93
CA ALA A 138 37.64 -7.22 14.34
C ALA A 138 38.24 -8.46 15.03
N THR A 139 39.23 -8.24 15.90
CA THR A 139 40.11 -9.28 16.47
C THR A 139 39.60 -9.91 17.78
N ALA A 140 38.44 -9.48 18.28
CA ALA A 140 37.81 -10.04 19.48
C ALA A 140 36.27 -9.96 19.52
N GLY A 141 35.63 -9.39 18.49
CA GLY A 141 34.19 -9.14 18.43
C GLY A 141 33.70 -8.92 17.00
N SER A 142 32.57 -8.22 16.87
CA SER A 142 31.81 -8.06 15.63
C SER A 142 32.29 -6.93 14.69
N VAL A 143 31.77 -6.96 13.46
CA VAL A 143 31.74 -5.80 12.54
C VAL A 143 30.29 -5.42 12.25
N ASP A 144 29.88 -4.21 12.65
CA ASP A 144 28.50 -3.74 12.56
C ASP A 144 28.39 -2.52 11.63
N VAL A 145 27.52 -2.61 10.62
CA VAL A 145 27.20 -1.53 9.67
C VAL A 145 25.69 -1.24 9.78
N PHE A 146 25.33 -0.19 10.50
CA PHE A 146 23.93 0.07 10.90
C PHE A 146 23.44 1.46 10.48
N ALA A 147 22.34 1.49 9.74
CA ALA A 147 21.64 2.71 9.34
C ALA A 147 20.21 2.72 9.92
N GLU A 148 19.83 3.81 10.61
CA GLU A 148 18.55 3.91 11.34
C GLU A 148 17.84 5.25 11.13
N SER A 149 16.63 5.20 10.56
CA SER A 149 15.79 6.35 10.23
C SER A 149 14.38 6.21 10.78
N LYS A 150 13.82 7.29 11.37
CA LYS A 150 12.54 7.25 12.11
C LYS A 150 11.75 8.56 12.01
N ASN A 151 10.59 8.53 11.35
CA ASN A 151 9.97 9.73 10.76
C ASN A 151 8.45 10.01 10.96
N GLU A 152 8.08 10.87 11.93
CA GLU A 152 7.14 12.06 11.78
C GLU A 152 7.64 13.69 11.51
N LEU A 153 6.48 13.84 10.65
CA LEU A 153 6.21 14.17 9.18
C LEU A 153 4.88 14.94 8.77
N GLN A 154 4.79 15.31 7.46
CA GLN A 154 4.17 16.47 6.73
C GLN A 154 2.69 16.89 6.80
N ASN A 155 2.44 18.24 6.76
CA ASN A 155 1.15 18.99 6.61
C ASN A 155 0.80 19.84 5.22
N ILE A 156 -0.34 20.61 4.99
CA ILE A 156 -0.84 21.48 3.80
C ILE A 156 -2.35 22.00 4.00
N ALA A 157 -3.08 22.82 3.14
CA ALA A 157 -4.60 23.14 3.12
C ALA A 157 -5.23 24.15 2.06
N GLY A 158 -6.59 24.40 2.06
CA GLY A 158 -7.22 25.75 1.77
C GLY A 158 -8.78 25.97 1.59
N GLY A 159 -9.40 27.07 2.08
CA GLY A 159 -10.89 27.30 2.02
C GLY A 159 -11.45 28.74 1.84
N ALA A 160 -12.52 28.95 1.05
CA ALA A 160 -12.89 30.29 0.53
C ALA A 160 -14.38 30.57 0.13
N ALA A 161 -14.81 31.84 0.04
CA ALA A 161 -16.13 32.18 -0.53
C ALA A 161 -16.26 33.52 -1.28
N ILE A 162 -17.36 33.68 -2.03
CA ILE A 162 -17.73 34.92 -2.74
C ILE A 162 -19.23 35.24 -2.58
N SER A 163 -19.60 36.51 -2.58
CA SER A 163 -20.99 36.97 -2.74
C SER A 163 -21.08 38.23 -3.60
N THR A 164 -22.11 38.34 -4.45
CA THR A 164 -22.16 39.32 -5.56
C THR A 164 -23.50 40.07 -5.76
N GLN A 165 -24.56 39.74 -5.03
CA GLN A 165 -25.86 40.42 -5.12
C GLN A 165 -26.55 40.52 -3.75
N SER A 166 -27.40 41.53 -3.57
CA SER A 166 -28.20 41.76 -2.36
C SER A 166 -29.03 40.53 -1.97
N GLY A 167 -29.00 40.14 -0.69
CA GLY A 167 -29.59 38.90 -0.19
C GLY A 167 -28.79 37.61 -0.48
N GLY A 168 -27.47 37.68 -0.66
CA GLY A 168 -26.62 36.53 -0.98
C GLY A 168 -25.50 36.22 0.02
N THR A 169 -25.35 34.96 0.47
CA THR A 169 -24.31 34.55 1.44
C THR A 169 -23.47 33.36 0.96
N GLY A 170 -22.14 33.46 1.00
CA GLY A 170 -21.22 32.34 0.71
C GLY A 170 -20.29 32.02 1.89
N ILE A 171 -20.08 30.74 2.19
CA ILE A 171 -19.17 30.24 3.25
C ILE A 171 -18.35 29.04 2.74
N GLY A 172 -17.01 29.06 2.83
CA GLY A 172 -16.14 27.93 2.45
C GLY A 172 -15.03 27.65 3.48
N ILE A 173 -14.86 26.38 3.87
CA ILE A 173 -13.98 25.93 4.97
C ILE A 173 -13.13 24.71 4.58
N ALA A 174 -11.88 24.64 5.05
CA ALA A 174 -10.96 23.49 4.84
C ALA A 174 -9.96 23.26 5.98
N ILE A 175 -9.58 22.01 6.28
CA ILE A 175 -8.58 21.70 7.33
C ILE A 175 -7.65 20.55 6.88
N ALA A 176 -6.35 20.54 7.16
CA ALA A 176 -5.44 19.75 6.32
C ALA A 176 -3.97 19.62 6.77
N LEU A 177 -3.23 18.72 6.11
CA LEU A 177 -1.82 18.35 6.40
C LEU A 177 -1.13 17.70 5.06
N ASN A 178 -0.13 16.72 4.97
CA ASN A 178 0.37 15.85 3.79
C ASN A 178 1.75 14.99 3.87
N VAL A 179 1.98 13.97 4.74
CA VAL A 179 3.28 13.29 5.23
C VAL A 179 4.33 12.71 4.21
N VAL A 180 5.68 12.73 4.43
CA VAL A 180 6.74 12.55 3.34
C VAL A 180 8.13 11.89 3.61
N ASP A 181 8.58 10.97 2.72
CA ASP A 181 9.96 10.62 2.19
C ASP A 181 11.14 10.32 3.16
N GLN A 182 11.79 9.15 2.95
CA GLN A 182 12.85 8.56 3.78
C GLN A 182 13.73 7.57 3.00
N GLU A 183 15.06 7.69 3.12
CA GLU A 183 16.08 6.77 2.58
C GLU A 183 17.00 6.25 3.71
N THR A 184 17.11 4.93 3.86
CA THR A 184 18.04 4.28 4.80
C THR A 184 18.87 3.21 4.12
N ARG A 185 20.20 3.35 4.15
CA ARG A 185 21.13 2.43 3.48
C ARG A 185 22.25 1.93 4.40
N ALA A 186 22.38 0.61 4.53
CA ALA A 186 23.54 -0.04 5.14
C ALA A 186 24.28 -0.85 4.07
N SER A 187 25.56 -0.58 3.86
CA SER A 187 26.34 -1.22 2.78
C SER A 187 27.77 -1.60 3.16
N ILE A 188 28.14 -2.83 2.81
CA ILE A 188 29.53 -3.30 2.72
C ILE A 188 29.87 -3.50 1.25
N GLY A 189 31.06 -3.10 0.80
CA GLY A 189 31.50 -3.27 -0.59
C GLY A 189 30.87 -2.28 -1.58
N ASP A 190 30.58 -1.06 -1.14
CA ASP A 190 29.88 -0.08 -1.96
C ASP A 190 30.80 0.62 -2.99
N LYS A 191 30.29 0.87 -4.20
CA LYS A 191 30.97 1.52 -5.34
C LYS A 191 32.33 0.88 -5.72
N PRO A 192 32.42 -0.44 -6.00
CA PRO A 192 33.68 -1.07 -6.39
C PRO A 192 34.25 -0.49 -7.69
N THR A 193 35.50 -0.02 -7.65
CA THR A 193 36.33 0.03 -8.86
C THR A 193 36.62 -1.40 -9.32
N LEU A 194 36.67 -1.64 -10.63
CA LEU A 194 36.85 -2.99 -11.19
C LEU A 194 38.17 -3.62 -10.74
N GLY A 195 38.10 -4.47 -9.70
CA GLY A 195 39.23 -5.16 -9.08
C GLY A 195 39.39 -4.94 -7.58
N ASP A 196 38.64 -3.99 -6.99
CA ASP A 196 38.61 -3.73 -5.55
C ASP A 196 37.41 -4.44 -4.91
N ALA A 197 37.67 -5.23 -3.87
CA ALA A 197 36.69 -6.03 -3.13
C ALA A 197 36.81 -5.77 -1.62
N ALA A 198 35.68 -5.61 -0.93
CA ALA A 198 35.67 -5.37 0.51
C ALA A 198 35.93 -6.68 1.25
N VAL A 199 36.90 -6.67 2.17
CA VAL A 199 37.29 -7.83 2.97
C VAL A 199 36.95 -7.54 4.43
N VAL A 200 36.08 -8.35 5.02
CA VAL A 200 35.57 -8.18 6.38
C VAL A 200 35.78 -9.46 7.17
N THR A 201 36.52 -9.38 8.27
CA THR A 201 36.75 -10.51 9.18
C THR A 201 36.35 -10.10 10.59
N ALA A 202 35.31 -10.74 11.12
CA ALA A 202 34.91 -10.66 12.52
C ALA A 202 35.29 -11.93 13.28
N SER A 203 35.59 -11.77 14.56
CA SER A 203 35.79 -12.91 15.47
C SER A 203 34.47 -13.48 15.98
N ASP A 204 33.45 -12.63 16.01
CA ASP A 204 32.05 -12.85 16.41
C ASP A 204 31.19 -12.68 15.13
N SER A 205 30.07 -11.94 15.15
CA SER A 205 29.18 -11.71 14.00
C SER A 205 29.62 -10.61 13.01
N VAL A 206 29.02 -10.57 11.82
CA VAL A 206 28.98 -9.38 10.93
C VAL A 206 27.53 -8.96 10.68
N SER A 207 27.18 -7.69 10.89
CA SER A 207 25.84 -7.18 10.65
C SER A 207 25.79 -6.01 9.66
N VAL A 208 24.81 -6.04 8.76
CA VAL A 208 24.50 -4.98 7.78
C VAL A 208 23.00 -4.71 7.86
N LYS A 209 22.59 -3.68 8.61
CA LYS A 209 21.18 -3.45 8.94
C LYS A 209 20.72 -2.06 8.54
N ALA A 210 19.64 -1.99 7.77
CA ALA A 210 18.92 -0.77 7.45
C ALA A 210 17.54 -0.82 8.12
N THR A 211 17.21 0.18 8.94
CA THR A 211 15.92 0.24 9.66
C THR A 211 15.25 1.60 9.47
N SER A 212 14.00 1.57 9.03
CA SER A 212 13.24 2.71 8.54
C SER A 212 11.86 2.77 9.18
N SER A 213 11.29 3.97 9.35
CA SER A 213 9.84 4.09 9.56
C SER A 213 9.29 5.47 9.16
N VAL A 214 8.32 5.50 8.23
CA VAL A 214 7.52 6.69 7.90
C VAL A 214 6.16 6.57 8.58
N LEU A 215 6.01 7.30 9.68
CA LEU A 215 4.88 7.20 10.59
C LEU A 215 3.99 8.45 10.49
N PRO A 216 2.72 8.38 10.95
CA PRO A 216 1.91 9.56 11.12
C PRO A 216 2.60 10.53 12.05
N LYS A 217 2.56 11.83 11.73
CA LYS A 217 2.60 12.76 12.85
C LYS A 217 1.33 12.61 13.66
N SER A 218 1.46 12.53 14.97
CA SER A 218 0.36 12.80 15.90
C SER A 218 0.17 14.32 16.01
N GLU A 219 -0.60 14.89 15.08
CA GLU A 219 -0.87 16.33 14.93
C GLU A 219 -2.35 16.68 15.21
N GLU A 220 -2.80 17.93 15.02
CA GLU A 220 -4.17 18.33 15.40
C GLU A 220 -4.86 19.26 14.39
N LEU A 221 -5.96 18.78 13.82
CA LEU A 221 -6.74 19.49 12.83
C LEU A 221 -8.10 19.95 13.42
N PRO A 222 -8.39 21.26 13.52
CA PRO A 222 -9.67 21.73 14.03
C PRO A 222 -10.85 21.21 13.20
N VAL A 223 -12.01 21.00 13.82
CA VAL A 223 -13.19 20.34 13.24
C VAL A 223 -13.07 18.81 13.07
N ILE A 224 -11.86 18.21 13.00
CA ILE A 224 -11.69 16.79 12.65
C ILE A 224 -10.77 15.92 13.54
N GLY A 225 -10.00 16.51 14.46
CA GLY A 225 -9.39 15.81 15.62
C GLY A 225 -7.88 15.58 15.55
N THR A 226 -7.35 14.85 16.55
CA THR A 226 -6.16 14.01 16.35
C THR A 226 -6.61 12.89 15.44
N VAL A 227 -6.26 13.02 14.18
CA VAL A 227 -6.46 11.98 13.17
C VAL A 227 -5.36 10.90 13.41
N ALA A 228 -4.99 10.09 12.43
CA ALA A 228 -3.55 9.98 12.16
C ALA A 228 -3.25 11.07 11.13
N VAL A 229 -2.18 11.83 11.32
CA VAL A 229 -2.15 13.23 10.89
C VAL A 229 -0.80 13.61 10.19
N THR A 230 -0.40 13.34 8.92
CA THR A 230 -0.90 12.52 7.77
C THR A 230 -1.87 13.18 6.75
N SER A 231 -1.68 14.38 6.17
CA SER A 231 -2.76 15.39 5.77
C SER A 231 -3.12 15.85 4.24
N PHE A 232 -4.05 16.81 3.89
CA PHE A 232 -4.29 17.60 2.57
C PHE A 232 -5.64 18.46 2.57
N ALA A 233 -6.15 19.31 1.62
CA ALA A 233 -7.62 19.75 1.51
C ALA A 233 -8.02 20.84 0.45
N ALA A 234 -9.34 20.97 0.15
CA ALA A 234 -9.99 22.25 -0.27
C ALA A 234 -11.54 22.38 -0.11
N GLY A 235 -12.10 23.56 0.26
CA GLY A 235 -13.56 23.76 0.37
C GLY A 235 -14.14 25.19 0.26
N VAL A 236 -15.22 25.39 -0.53
CA VAL A 236 -15.51 26.69 -1.21
C VAL A 236 -16.99 27.02 -1.47
N ALA A 237 -17.43 28.30 -1.43
CA ALA A 237 -18.81 28.68 -1.83
C ALA A 237 -19.00 30.02 -2.58
N GLY A 238 -19.99 30.12 -3.48
CA GLY A 238 -20.28 31.37 -4.22
C GLY A 238 -21.76 31.79 -4.31
N ALA A 239 -22.07 33.04 -3.94
CA ALA A 239 -23.44 33.58 -3.93
C ALA A 239 -23.67 34.76 -4.91
N ALA A 240 -24.86 34.80 -5.49
CA ALA A 240 -25.40 35.88 -6.32
C ALA A 240 -26.91 36.04 -6.07
N GLY A 241 -27.33 35.82 -4.82
CA GLY A 241 -28.71 35.64 -4.37
C GLY A 241 -28.85 34.31 -3.64
N GLY A 242 -29.44 34.30 -2.44
CA GLY A 242 -29.48 33.12 -1.58
C GLY A 242 -28.10 32.65 -1.10
N ASN A 243 -28.05 31.45 -0.54
CA ASN A 243 -26.94 30.97 0.29
C ASN A 243 -26.12 29.86 -0.38
N ALA A 244 -24.82 29.78 -0.11
CA ALA A 244 -23.93 28.73 -0.59
C ALA A 244 -22.92 28.30 0.50
N VAL A 245 -22.66 27.00 0.65
CA VAL A 245 -21.76 26.42 1.68
C VAL A 245 -20.86 25.30 1.16
N GLY A 246 -19.54 25.42 1.31
CA GLY A 246 -18.53 24.40 0.99
C GLY A 246 -17.68 23.98 2.20
N GLY A 247 -17.42 22.69 2.42
CA GLY A 247 -16.63 22.18 3.56
C GLY A 247 -15.67 21.03 3.23
N SER A 248 -14.54 20.92 3.95
CA SER A 248 -13.44 19.98 3.64
C SER A 248 -12.40 19.83 4.77
N SER A 249 -11.48 18.86 4.67
CA SER A 249 -10.67 18.33 5.78
C SER A 249 -9.57 17.25 5.42
N SER A 250 -8.86 17.27 4.26
CA SER A 250 -8.04 16.13 3.72
C SER A 250 -6.70 15.75 4.40
N VAL A 251 -6.12 14.58 4.04
CA VAL A 251 -5.22 13.62 4.77
C VAL A 251 -4.39 12.69 3.72
N ASN A 252 -3.00 12.53 3.80
CA ASN A 252 -1.90 11.83 2.98
C ASN A 252 -0.56 11.41 3.78
N ILE A 253 0.23 10.36 3.38
CA ILE A 253 1.60 9.84 3.85
C ILE A 253 2.34 9.18 2.65
N PHE A 254 3.69 9.32 2.50
CA PHE A 254 4.48 8.98 1.28
C PHE A 254 5.56 7.85 1.34
N LEU A 255 6.52 7.85 0.39
CA LEU A 255 7.45 6.78 0.00
C LEU A 255 8.57 6.46 1.01
N VAL A 256 9.13 5.25 0.90
CA VAL A 256 10.30 4.79 1.66
C VAL A 256 11.24 3.87 0.87
N ASP A 257 12.56 4.09 0.96
CA ASP A 257 13.63 3.16 0.55
C ASP A 257 14.39 2.66 1.79
N THR A 258 14.49 1.35 1.93
CA THR A 258 15.25 0.69 3.00
C THR A 258 16.09 -0.42 2.42
N SER A 259 17.40 -0.23 2.40
CA SER A 259 18.32 -1.13 1.69
C SER A 259 19.53 -1.57 2.51
N ALA A 260 19.62 -2.87 2.76
CA ALA A 260 20.77 -3.53 3.37
C ALA A 260 21.52 -4.35 2.32
N ARG A 261 22.83 -4.20 2.22
CA ARG A 261 23.61 -4.80 1.14
C ARG A 261 25.02 -5.23 1.51
N ILE A 262 25.35 -6.48 1.18
CA ILE A 262 26.73 -6.91 0.93
C ILE A 262 27.01 -6.79 -0.58
N GLY A 263 28.11 -6.14 -0.94
CA GLY A 263 28.46 -5.75 -2.31
C GLY A 263 28.92 -6.92 -3.19
N THR A 264 29.02 -6.67 -4.50
CA THR A 264 29.59 -7.63 -5.45
C THR A 264 31.06 -7.90 -5.10
N LEU A 265 31.48 -9.16 -5.18
CA LEU A 265 32.86 -9.60 -4.87
C LEU A 265 33.31 -9.40 -3.40
N ALA A 266 32.41 -9.10 -2.46
CA ALA A 266 32.79 -8.94 -1.06
C ALA A 266 33.12 -10.29 -0.38
N ASP A 267 34.16 -10.30 0.44
CA ASP A 267 34.63 -11.42 1.27
C ASP A 267 34.27 -11.10 2.72
N VAL A 268 33.35 -11.88 3.31
CA VAL A 268 32.78 -11.62 4.64
C VAL A 268 32.84 -12.88 5.49
N THR A 269 33.74 -12.90 6.47
CA THR A 269 33.91 -14.01 7.43
C THR A 269 33.52 -13.59 8.84
N ALA A 270 32.60 -14.32 9.47
CA ALA A 270 32.21 -14.21 10.88
C ALA A 270 32.59 -15.50 11.61
N THR A 271 33.75 -15.57 12.28
CA THR A 271 34.34 -16.88 12.68
C THR A 271 33.68 -17.59 13.85
N GLY A 272 32.70 -16.97 14.52
CA GLY A 272 32.11 -17.49 15.75
C GLY A 272 30.71 -16.94 16.06
N GLY A 273 30.00 -16.48 15.03
CA GLY A 273 28.66 -15.93 15.09
C GLY A 273 28.12 -15.68 13.67
N ASP A 274 27.01 -14.95 13.60
CA ASP A 274 26.17 -14.84 12.40
C ASP A 274 26.67 -13.85 11.34
N ILE A 275 26.15 -13.97 10.11
CA ILE A 275 26.12 -12.87 9.11
C ILE A 275 24.67 -12.46 8.86
N GLU A 276 24.32 -11.20 9.15
CA GLU A 276 22.95 -10.69 8.99
C GLU A 276 22.90 -9.49 8.03
N VAL A 277 22.06 -9.59 6.99
CA VAL A 277 21.73 -8.52 6.04
C VAL A 277 20.23 -8.22 6.15
N ALA A 278 19.86 -7.21 6.94
CA ALA A 278 18.45 -6.96 7.31
C ALA A 278 17.96 -5.57 6.86
N ALA A 279 16.91 -5.53 6.05
CA ALA A 279 16.17 -4.33 5.67
C ALA A 279 14.76 -4.39 6.30
N SER A 280 14.48 -3.54 7.29
CA SER A 280 13.21 -3.52 8.02
C SER A 280 12.58 -2.14 7.98
N ASP A 281 11.32 -2.08 7.54
CA ASP A 281 10.68 -0.81 7.23
C ASP A 281 9.17 -0.82 7.56
N THR A 282 8.65 0.35 7.94
CA THR A 282 7.27 0.51 8.40
C THR A 282 6.70 1.84 7.92
N LEU A 283 5.69 1.77 7.04
CA LEU A 283 4.89 2.90 6.57
C LEU A 283 3.48 2.74 7.11
N THR A 284 2.90 3.80 7.69
CA THR A 284 1.63 3.60 8.42
C THR A 284 0.61 4.73 8.27
N LEU A 285 -0.46 4.48 7.49
CA LEU A 285 -1.81 5.09 7.47
C LEU A 285 -1.99 6.39 6.69
N VAL A 286 -3.20 6.67 6.16
CA VAL A 286 -3.78 8.04 6.14
C VAL A 286 -5.35 8.18 6.21
N SER A 287 -6.04 9.13 6.92
CA SER A 287 -7.54 9.55 6.89
C SER A 287 -7.90 10.76 5.90
N ALA A 288 -8.96 11.71 5.95
CA ALA A 288 -9.23 12.98 5.06
C ALA A 288 -10.65 13.77 4.81
N ALA A 289 -10.80 14.80 3.86
CA ALA A 289 -11.99 15.49 3.14
C ALA A 289 -11.81 16.66 2.05
N GLY A 290 -12.77 16.89 1.10
CA GLY A 290 -12.88 18.07 0.14
C GLY A 290 -14.29 18.55 -0.40
N GLY A 291 -14.73 19.84 -0.45
CA GLY A 291 -16.16 20.18 -0.84
C GLY A 291 -16.66 21.63 -1.08
N LEU A 292 -17.66 21.82 -1.98
CA LEU A 292 -17.97 23.11 -2.66
C LEU A 292 -19.46 23.45 -2.92
N ALA A 293 -19.80 24.74 -3.12
CA ALA A 293 -21.18 25.17 -3.46
C ALA A 293 -21.37 26.48 -4.26
N ALA A 294 -22.58 26.69 -4.81
CA ALA A 294 -23.01 27.97 -5.40
C ALA A 294 -24.51 28.26 -5.23
N SER A 295 -24.93 29.54 -5.26
CA SER A 295 -26.33 29.95 -5.34
C SER A 295 -26.52 31.29 -6.06
N THR A 296 -27.54 31.38 -6.92
CA THR A 296 -28.08 32.65 -7.45
C THR A 296 -29.55 32.87 -7.07
N GLY A 297 -30.09 32.08 -6.14
CA GLY A 297 -31.46 32.28 -5.67
C GLY A 297 -31.80 31.80 -4.26
N ASN A 298 -31.35 30.62 -3.80
CA ASN A 298 -31.79 30.09 -2.49
C ASN A 298 -30.71 29.38 -1.65
N ALA A 299 -30.21 28.22 -2.07
CA ALA A 299 -29.35 27.37 -1.23
C ALA A 299 -28.52 26.35 -2.03
N GLY A 300 -27.19 26.41 -1.98
CA GLY A 300 -26.27 25.37 -2.48
C GLY A 300 -25.35 24.83 -1.36
N VAL A 301 -25.06 23.53 -1.32
CA VAL A 301 -24.25 22.88 -0.25
C VAL A 301 -23.38 21.72 -0.75
N GLY A 302 -22.06 21.75 -0.54
CA GLY A 302 -21.16 20.61 -0.76
C GLY A 302 -20.07 20.48 0.31
N ILE A 303 -19.51 19.28 0.45
CA ILE A 303 -18.73 18.72 1.58
C ILE A 303 -17.72 17.68 1.01
N GLY A 304 -16.89 17.01 1.81
CA GLY A 304 -16.14 15.76 1.48
C GLY A 304 -15.59 15.11 2.77
N LEU A 305 -15.07 13.87 2.76
CA LEU A 305 -14.58 13.02 3.90
C LEU A 305 -13.73 11.84 3.39
N ASP A 306 -12.58 11.41 3.92
CA ASP A 306 -11.46 10.96 3.02
C ASP A 306 -10.45 10.11 3.91
N VAL A 307 -9.41 9.40 3.37
CA VAL A 307 -8.38 8.39 3.86
C VAL A 307 -7.17 8.44 2.81
N GLY A 308 -6.03 7.69 2.78
CA GLY A 308 -4.89 7.77 1.77
C GLY A 308 -3.68 6.82 2.06
N VAL A 309 -2.63 6.56 1.21
CA VAL A 309 -1.27 5.92 1.45
C VAL A 309 -0.47 5.65 0.14
N ILE A 310 0.83 5.25 0.20
CA ILE A 310 1.87 5.33 -0.87
C ILE A 310 2.96 4.18 -0.83
N VAL A 311 3.91 4.17 -1.79
CA VAL A 311 4.93 3.15 -2.18
C VAL A 311 6.00 2.75 -1.15
N ARG A 312 6.50 1.51 -1.24
CA ARG A 312 7.64 0.94 -0.47
C ARG A 312 8.67 0.22 -1.34
N ASP A 313 9.95 0.41 -1.02
CA ASP A 313 11.07 -0.40 -1.51
C ASP A 313 11.93 -0.91 -0.34
N THR A 314 11.65 -2.12 0.15
CA THR A 314 12.44 -2.78 1.22
C THR A 314 13.29 -3.89 0.59
N THR A 315 14.63 -3.76 0.62
CA THR A 315 15.52 -4.69 -0.08
C THR A 315 16.73 -5.11 0.77
N ALA A 316 16.83 -6.39 1.08
CA ALA A 316 18.05 -7.02 1.59
C ALA A 316 18.73 -7.79 0.46
N SER A 317 20.04 -7.59 0.27
CA SER A 317 20.73 -8.16 -0.90
C SER A 317 22.19 -8.55 -0.68
N VAL A 318 22.60 -9.65 -1.32
CA VAL A 318 24.00 -10.07 -1.41
C VAL A 318 24.44 -10.01 -2.88
N GLY A 319 25.56 -9.32 -3.14
CA GLY A 319 26.05 -9.03 -4.47
C GLY A 319 26.64 -10.22 -5.21
N ALA A 320 26.63 -10.13 -6.55
CA ALA A 320 27.18 -11.15 -7.43
C ALA A 320 28.66 -11.42 -7.10
N GLY A 321 28.99 -12.69 -6.84
CA GLY A 321 30.35 -13.13 -6.54
C GLY A 321 30.83 -12.83 -5.10
N ALA A 322 29.93 -12.50 -4.18
CA ALA A 322 30.28 -12.38 -2.76
C ALA A 322 30.40 -13.76 -2.09
N ASP A 323 31.33 -13.87 -1.13
CA ASP A 323 31.62 -15.08 -0.35
C ASP A 323 31.39 -14.79 1.13
N LEU A 324 30.41 -15.46 1.74
CA LEU A 324 29.93 -15.26 3.10
C LEU A 324 30.16 -16.55 3.91
N VAL A 325 30.96 -16.49 4.96
CA VAL A 325 31.28 -17.64 5.83
C VAL A 325 30.94 -17.31 7.29
N ALA A 326 29.94 -17.97 7.86
CA ALA A 326 29.48 -17.77 9.23
C ALA A 326 29.77 -18.98 10.14
N GLY A 327 30.13 -18.71 11.40
CA GLY A 327 30.29 -19.73 12.43
C GLY A 327 28.95 -20.28 12.93
N ASP A 328 27.92 -19.43 12.92
CA ASP A 328 26.52 -19.76 13.18
C ASP A 328 25.68 -19.37 11.93
N ASP A 329 24.61 -18.58 12.03
CA ASP A 329 23.61 -18.41 10.96
C ASP A 329 24.01 -17.43 9.83
N ILE A 330 23.40 -17.57 8.65
CA ILE A 330 23.39 -16.50 7.62
C ILE A 330 21.96 -16.09 7.29
N SER A 331 21.65 -14.80 7.43
CA SER A 331 20.31 -14.26 7.18
C SER A 331 20.32 -13.07 6.21
N VAL A 332 19.38 -13.10 5.26
CA VAL A 332 19.07 -12.02 4.32
C VAL A 332 17.58 -11.76 4.43
N GLU A 333 17.18 -10.71 5.15
CA GLU A 333 15.77 -10.47 5.51
C GLU A 333 15.27 -9.11 5.08
N ALA A 334 14.14 -9.08 4.38
CA ALA A 334 13.42 -7.87 4.01
C ALA A 334 12.00 -7.92 4.58
N THR A 335 11.53 -6.83 5.20
CA THR A 335 10.18 -6.78 5.81
C THR A 335 9.55 -5.40 5.68
N SER A 336 8.42 -5.31 4.97
CA SER A 336 7.53 -4.14 4.96
C SER A 336 6.21 -4.44 5.66
N ALA A 337 5.86 -3.63 6.65
CA ALA A 337 4.49 -3.55 7.16
C ALA A 337 3.84 -2.23 6.70
N ASP A 338 2.65 -2.31 6.11
CA ASP A 338 1.94 -1.20 5.46
C ASP A 338 0.49 -1.05 5.91
N ASP A 339 0.07 0.20 6.16
CA ASP A 339 -1.22 0.52 6.76
C ASP A 339 -1.98 1.60 5.94
N ILE A 340 -3.20 1.28 5.49
CA ILE A 340 -4.51 1.99 5.46
C ILE A 340 -4.74 3.28 4.65
N THR A 341 -5.88 3.40 3.89
CA THR A 341 -6.19 4.45 2.86
C THR A 341 -7.66 4.73 2.39
N SER A 342 -8.04 5.94 1.84
CA SER A 342 -9.33 6.44 1.18
C SER A 342 -9.71 8.01 0.84
N ILE A 343 -9.06 8.89 0.01
CA ILE A 343 -9.29 10.39 -0.37
C ILE A 343 -10.76 11.02 -0.62
N ALA A 344 -11.19 12.19 -1.25
CA ALA A 344 -12.64 12.60 -1.65
C ALA A 344 -12.98 13.99 -2.35
N GLY A 345 -14.25 14.18 -2.82
CA GLY A 345 -14.98 15.49 -2.68
C GLY A 345 -16.37 15.82 -3.37
N THR A 346 -17.09 16.92 -3.00
CA THR A 346 -18.52 17.16 -3.41
C THR A 346 -19.01 18.60 -3.71
N PHE A 347 -20.20 18.75 -4.34
CA PHE A 347 -20.68 20.00 -4.98
C PHE A 347 -22.22 20.29 -4.91
N GLY A 348 -22.68 21.38 -4.26
CA GLY A 348 -24.11 21.78 -4.25
C GLY A 348 -24.41 23.17 -4.81
N LEU A 349 -25.30 23.29 -5.82
CA LEU A 349 -25.49 24.53 -6.61
C LEU A 349 -26.94 25.06 -6.51
N SER A 350 -27.25 26.28 -6.97
CA SER A 350 -28.59 26.86 -6.86
C SER A 350 -28.83 28.06 -7.80
N THR A 351 -30.07 28.23 -8.29
CA THR A 351 -30.50 29.40 -9.06
C THR A 351 -31.84 30.00 -8.62
N SER A 352 -32.77 29.20 -8.10
CA SER A 352 -34.05 29.64 -7.48
C SER A 352 -34.68 28.57 -6.57
N GLY A 353 -33.84 27.85 -5.82
CA GLY A 353 -34.19 26.73 -4.92
C GLY A 353 -32.94 25.89 -4.59
N THR A 354 -33.03 24.65 -4.11
CA THR A 354 -31.99 24.08 -3.21
C THR A 354 -31.15 22.91 -3.74
N GLY A 355 -29.81 23.01 -3.78
CA GLY A 355 -28.88 21.95 -4.19
C GLY A 355 -27.84 21.48 -3.16
N VAL A 356 -27.54 20.18 -3.09
CA VAL A 356 -26.82 19.54 -1.96
C VAL A 356 -25.92 18.36 -2.39
N ALA A 357 -24.80 18.09 -1.68
CA ALA A 357 -23.89 16.96 -1.93
C ALA A 357 -23.01 16.48 -0.71
N ALA A 358 -22.55 15.21 -0.62
CA ALA A 358 -21.66 14.61 0.44
C ALA A 358 -20.80 13.38 -0.06
N SER A 359 -19.55 13.04 0.40
CA SER A 359 -18.69 11.96 -0.24
C SER A 359 -17.55 11.35 0.61
N ILE A 360 -17.01 10.17 0.18
CA ILE A 360 -15.66 9.57 0.42
C ILE A 360 -14.79 9.30 -0.89
N ALA A 361 -13.48 8.94 -0.83
CA ALA A 361 -12.49 8.58 -1.92
C ALA A 361 -11.15 7.78 -1.73
N VAL A 362 -10.02 7.96 -2.49
CA VAL A 362 -8.78 7.09 -2.39
C VAL A 362 -7.36 7.56 -2.70
N GLN A 363 -6.44 6.77 -2.14
CA GLN A 363 -5.10 6.52 -2.68
C GLN A 363 -4.68 5.01 -2.69
N VAL A 364 -3.41 4.66 -2.87
CA VAL A 364 -3.02 3.40 -3.54
C VAL A 364 -1.70 2.89 -2.98
N LEU A 365 -1.70 1.71 -2.35
CA LEU A 365 -0.48 1.07 -1.86
C LEU A 365 0.25 0.31 -2.98
N SER A 366 1.59 0.45 -3.03
CA SER A 366 2.48 -0.32 -3.90
C SER A 366 3.68 -0.81 -3.11
N THR A 367 3.80 -2.12 -2.89
CA THR A 367 4.87 -2.73 -2.07
C THR A 367 5.87 -3.51 -2.90
N GLN A 368 7.16 -3.32 -2.61
CA GLN A 368 8.23 -4.24 -3.01
C GLN A 368 9.04 -4.61 -1.77
N THR A 369 8.95 -5.87 -1.34
CA THR A 369 9.80 -6.40 -0.27
C THR A 369 10.58 -7.59 -0.78
N ARG A 370 11.90 -7.47 -0.80
CA ARG A 370 12.76 -8.38 -1.56
C ARG A 370 14.01 -8.76 -0.79
N ALA A 371 14.17 -10.05 -0.52
CA ALA A 371 15.39 -10.63 0.03
C ALA A 371 16.00 -11.52 -1.06
N PHE A 372 17.16 -11.14 -1.59
CA PHE A 372 17.75 -11.91 -2.69
C PHE A 372 19.27 -11.94 -2.72
N LEU A 373 19.77 -13.04 -3.25
CA LEU A 373 21.14 -13.18 -3.71
C LEU A 373 21.19 -12.86 -5.21
N GLU A 374 22.19 -12.12 -5.67
CA GLU A 374 22.37 -11.78 -7.09
C GLU A 374 22.82 -12.98 -7.93
N ASP A 375 22.43 -13.01 -9.21
CA ASP A 375 22.76 -14.09 -10.14
C ASP A 375 24.27 -14.16 -10.41
N SER A 376 24.91 -15.22 -9.93
CA SER A 376 26.33 -15.52 -10.15
C SER A 376 26.65 -16.98 -9.80
N PRO A 377 27.48 -17.69 -10.59
CA PRO A 377 28.07 -18.96 -10.18
C PRO A 377 29.15 -18.82 -9.09
N ASP A 378 29.56 -17.58 -8.80
CA ASP A 378 30.64 -17.27 -7.86
C ASP A 378 30.12 -16.71 -6.51
N THR A 379 28.80 -16.58 -6.31
CA THR A 379 28.22 -16.19 -5.00
C THR A 379 28.10 -17.42 -4.11
N SER A 380 28.58 -17.32 -2.87
CA SER A 380 28.71 -18.43 -1.91
C SER A 380 28.27 -18.00 -0.51
N LEU A 381 27.42 -18.81 0.13
CA LEU A 381 27.05 -18.72 1.54
C LEU A 381 27.37 -20.08 2.21
N ASP A 382 28.25 -20.08 3.21
CA ASP A 382 28.65 -21.25 4.03
C ASP A 382 28.34 -20.95 5.50
N ALA A 383 27.31 -21.59 6.06
CA ALA A 383 26.84 -21.37 7.42
C ALA A 383 27.06 -22.59 8.32
N GLY A 384 27.70 -22.36 9.47
CA GLY A 384 27.75 -23.34 10.57
C GLY A 384 26.37 -23.59 11.21
N GLY A 385 25.47 -22.61 11.10
CA GLY A 385 24.05 -22.66 11.45
C GLY A 385 23.14 -22.68 10.22
N ASP A 386 21.96 -22.08 10.36
CA ASP A 386 20.89 -22.08 9.34
C ASP A 386 21.05 -20.92 8.33
N VAL A 387 20.51 -21.09 7.11
CA VAL A 387 20.51 -20.04 6.06
C VAL A 387 19.10 -19.58 5.74
N THR A 388 18.77 -18.31 6.00
CA THR A 388 17.45 -17.73 5.74
C THR A 388 17.49 -16.59 4.72
N ILE A 389 16.68 -16.70 3.66
CA ILE A 389 16.36 -15.64 2.70
C ILE A 389 14.85 -15.39 2.82
N ARG A 390 14.45 -14.31 3.50
CA ARG A 390 13.05 -14.07 3.86
C ARG A 390 12.55 -12.69 3.44
N ALA A 391 11.44 -12.67 2.72
CA ALA A 391 10.72 -11.47 2.32
C ALA A 391 9.29 -11.52 2.90
N GLN A 392 8.85 -10.45 3.55
CA GLN A 392 7.51 -10.35 4.13
C GLN A 392 6.89 -8.97 3.87
N GLY A 393 5.75 -8.94 3.19
CA GLY A 393 4.89 -7.76 2.99
C GLY A 393 3.53 -7.96 3.66
N ASP A 394 2.98 -6.93 4.31
CA ASP A 394 1.66 -6.98 4.93
C ASP A 394 0.88 -5.65 4.68
N LEU A 395 -0.41 -5.69 4.29
CA LEU A 395 -1.32 -4.56 3.99
C LEU A 395 -2.67 -4.61 4.76
N ASP A 396 -3.22 -3.43 5.12
CA ASP A 396 -4.65 -3.14 5.47
C ASP A 396 -5.19 -1.85 4.72
N SER A 397 -6.45 -1.69 4.17
CA SER A 397 -6.95 -0.45 3.43
C SER A 397 -8.49 -0.28 2.98
N LEU A 398 -9.00 0.89 2.43
CA LEU A 398 -10.40 1.46 2.66
C LEU A 398 -11.37 2.45 1.76
N MET A 399 -11.35 3.01 0.47
CA MET A 399 -12.52 3.71 -0.37
C MET A 399 -12.24 4.43 -1.85
N ILE A 400 -13.06 5.15 -2.75
CA ILE A 400 -12.79 6.16 -3.98
C ILE A 400 -14.01 7.20 -4.09
N GLY A 401 -14.12 8.29 -4.91
CA GLY A 401 -15.35 9.05 -5.31
C GLY A 401 -15.63 10.55 -5.03
N GLY A 402 -16.92 10.95 -5.24
CA GLY A 402 -17.43 12.35 -5.20
C GLY A 402 -18.94 12.56 -5.52
N ALA A 403 -19.61 13.60 -4.96
CA ALA A 403 -21.08 13.85 -5.10
C ALA A 403 -21.51 15.25 -5.62
N ILE A 404 -22.75 15.37 -6.13
CA ILE A 404 -23.28 16.61 -6.73
C ILE A 404 -24.79 16.82 -6.48
N GLY A 405 -25.27 18.07 -6.39
CA GLY A 405 -26.69 18.43 -6.61
C GLY A 405 -26.94 19.92 -6.96
N GLY A 406 -27.60 20.23 -8.09
CA GLY A 406 -27.96 21.63 -8.45
C GLY A 406 -29.16 22.17 -7.64
N GLY A 407 -29.70 23.39 -7.84
CA GLY A 407 -30.80 23.90 -6.99
C GLY A 407 -31.87 24.79 -7.65
N SER A 408 -33.12 24.32 -7.68
CA SER A 408 -34.35 25.09 -8.00
C SER A 408 -35.64 24.32 -7.66
N SER A 409 -36.14 23.32 -8.40
CA SER A 409 -35.77 22.67 -9.68
C SER A 409 -34.38 22.02 -9.84
N ALA A 410 -33.74 21.66 -8.73
CA ALA A 410 -32.56 20.79 -8.40
C ALA A 410 -32.46 20.80 -6.82
N GLY A 411 -31.80 19.93 -6.01
CA GLY A 411 -30.89 18.76 -6.20
C GLY A 411 -30.17 18.22 -4.93
N VAL A 412 -29.80 16.92 -4.87
CA VAL A 412 -29.15 16.25 -3.69
C VAL A 412 -28.32 14.98 -4.06
N GLY A 413 -27.03 14.85 -3.72
CA GLY A 413 -26.24 13.61 -3.94
C GLY A 413 -25.32 13.15 -2.78
N VAL A 414 -24.93 11.86 -2.68
CA VAL A 414 -24.05 11.32 -1.59
C VAL A 414 -23.10 10.20 -2.09
N ALA A 415 -21.77 10.23 -1.88
CA ALA A 415 -20.77 9.53 -2.73
C ALA A 415 -19.52 8.81 -2.15
N ASN A 416 -18.79 8.07 -3.03
CA ASN A 416 -17.52 7.31 -2.99
C ASN A 416 -17.22 6.41 -4.32
N THR A 417 -16.37 5.31 -4.44
CA THR A 417 -16.00 4.34 -5.57
C THR A 417 -14.60 3.50 -5.31
N THR A 418 -13.55 2.61 -5.43
CA THR A 418 -12.40 2.35 -4.46
C THR A 418 -10.97 1.90 -4.96
N MET A 419 -9.93 1.94 -4.07
CA MET A 419 -8.47 1.56 -4.10
C MET A 419 -7.96 0.56 -5.18
N VAL A 420 -6.70 0.77 -5.54
CA VAL A 420 -5.81 -0.22 -6.15
C VAL A 420 -4.70 -0.64 -5.18
N HIS A 421 -4.40 -1.93 -5.09
CA HIS A 421 -3.16 -2.44 -4.48
C HIS A 421 -2.30 -3.18 -5.51
N ILE A 422 -0.98 -3.03 -5.39
CA ILE A 422 0.03 -3.81 -6.11
C ILE A 422 1.06 -4.29 -5.09
N ASP A 423 1.31 -5.60 -5.03
CA ASP A 423 2.37 -6.17 -4.20
C ASP A 423 3.41 -6.94 -5.04
N THR A 424 4.66 -6.95 -4.55
CA THR A 424 5.67 -7.94 -4.91
C THR A 424 6.56 -8.28 -3.70
N VAL A 425 6.27 -9.40 -3.03
CA VAL A 425 7.17 -10.06 -2.08
C VAL A 425 8.04 -11.10 -2.79
N GLU A 426 9.36 -10.90 -2.84
CA GLU A 426 10.34 -11.77 -3.52
C GLU A 426 11.41 -12.31 -2.56
N ALA A 427 11.45 -13.63 -2.35
CA ALA A 427 12.55 -14.31 -1.68
C ALA A 427 13.30 -15.19 -2.69
N ARG A 428 14.61 -14.97 -2.87
CA ARG A 428 15.35 -15.63 -3.97
C ARG A 428 16.82 -15.94 -3.68
N ILE A 429 17.17 -17.22 -3.79
CA ILE A 429 18.56 -17.64 -4.07
C ILE A 429 18.81 -17.40 -5.56
N GLY A 430 19.93 -16.75 -5.90
CA GLY A 430 20.26 -16.33 -7.27
C GLY A 430 20.69 -17.48 -8.17
N ALA A 431 20.63 -17.26 -9.49
CA ALA A 431 21.04 -18.26 -10.46
C ALA A 431 22.54 -18.60 -10.34
N GLY A 432 22.84 -19.88 -10.17
CA GLY A 432 24.21 -20.41 -10.02
C GLY A 432 24.80 -20.34 -8.62
N ASN A 433 24.15 -19.70 -7.65
CA ASN A 433 24.73 -19.51 -6.31
C ASN A 433 24.97 -20.85 -5.58
N LEU A 434 25.98 -20.89 -4.71
CA LEU A 434 26.20 -21.95 -3.73
C LEU A 434 25.65 -21.51 -2.36
N VAL A 435 24.88 -22.38 -1.72
CA VAL A 435 24.38 -22.20 -0.35
C VAL A 435 24.56 -23.52 0.41
N GLU A 436 25.37 -23.51 1.46
CA GLU A 436 25.62 -24.65 2.34
C GLU A 436 25.21 -24.32 3.78
N SER A 437 24.48 -25.23 4.42
CA SER A 437 23.97 -25.10 5.78
C SER A 437 24.34 -26.32 6.64
N ALA A 438 24.78 -26.04 7.86
CA ALA A 438 25.05 -27.03 8.90
C ALA A 438 24.12 -26.88 10.12
N GLY A 439 23.12 -26.00 10.06
CA GLY A 439 22.07 -25.85 11.08
C GLY A 439 21.03 -26.97 11.05
N SER A 440 19.99 -26.84 11.89
CA SER A 440 18.96 -27.88 12.07
C SER A 440 17.64 -27.61 11.36
N ASP A 441 17.39 -26.37 10.93
CA ASP A 441 16.24 -25.96 10.12
C ASP A 441 16.66 -25.77 8.64
N GLY A 442 17.96 -25.78 8.35
CA GLY A 442 18.55 -25.94 7.03
C GLY A 442 18.65 -24.66 6.20
N VAL A 443 17.98 -24.62 5.06
CA VAL A 443 17.94 -23.49 4.13
C VAL A 443 16.50 -23.07 3.85
N LYS A 444 16.21 -21.78 4.01
CA LYS A 444 14.85 -21.28 4.08
C LYS A 444 14.63 -20.09 3.16
N VAL A 445 13.80 -20.28 2.13
CA VAL A 445 13.39 -19.24 1.16
C VAL A 445 11.89 -18.99 1.33
N GLU A 446 11.52 -17.96 2.08
CA GLU A 446 10.11 -17.61 2.36
C GLU A 446 9.73 -16.25 1.80
N ALA A 447 8.71 -16.23 0.93
CA ALA A 447 7.97 -15.04 0.54
C ALA A 447 6.56 -15.13 1.13
N VAL A 448 6.17 -14.12 1.91
CA VAL A 448 4.84 -14.03 2.54
C VAL A 448 4.24 -12.65 2.26
N SER A 449 3.08 -12.63 1.61
CA SER A 449 2.21 -11.45 1.49
C SER A 449 0.87 -11.69 2.18
N THR A 450 0.37 -10.66 2.88
CA THR A 450 -0.93 -10.67 3.56
C THR A 450 -1.68 -9.37 3.27
N GLU A 451 -2.92 -9.43 2.80
CA GLU A 451 -3.67 -8.24 2.35
C GLU A 451 -5.12 -8.19 2.87
N GLU A 452 -5.48 -7.17 3.66
CA GLU A 452 -6.88 -6.85 4.01
C GLU A 452 -7.34 -5.53 3.35
N PHE A 453 -8.51 -5.52 2.69
CA PHE A 453 -8.87 -4.41 1.79
C PHE A 453 -10.42 -4.19 1.59
N ILE A 454 -10.98 -2.95 1.77
CA ILE A 454 -12.42 -2.70 2.09
C ILE A 454 -13.11 -1.38 1.51
N ALA A 455 -14.48 -1.32 1.43
CA ALA A 455 -15.51 -0.18 1.45
C ALA A 455 -15.87 0.79 0.24
N ILE A 456 -17.16 1.33 0.12
CA ILE A 456 -17.74 2.31 -0.92
C ILE A 456 -19.06 3.20 -0.62
N THR A 457 -19.24 4.42 -1.25
CA THR A 457 -20.48 5.05 -1.94
C THR A 457 -20.34 5.65 -3.43
N ALA A 458 -21.09 6.61 -4.10
CA ALA A 458 -20.79 7.48 -5.36
C ALA A 458 -21.95 8.50 -5.71
N ALA A 459 -21.93 9.60 -6.55
CA ALA A 459 -23.15 10.43 -6.89
C ALA A 459 -23.10 11.65 -7.91
N GLY A 460 -24.26 12.06 -8.51
CA GLY A 460 -24.60 13.47 -8.89
C GLY A 460 -26.06 13.80 -9.38
N ALA A 461 -26.69 14.96 -9.00
CA ALA A 461 -28.17 15.09 -8.80
C ALA A 461 -29.01 16.38 -9.14
N ALA A 462 -30.37 16.27 -9.00
CA ALA A 462 -31.47 17.28 -9.16
C ALA A 462 -32.71 16.92 -8.20
N ALA A 463 -33.99 17.39 -8.13
CA ALA A 463 -34.79 18.60 -8.51
C ALA A 463 -36.30 18.63 -8.13
N SER A 464 -36.91 19.84 -8.05
CA SER A 464 -38.39 20.03 -8.15
C SER A 464 -38.96 19.72 -9.55
N SER A 465 -38.22 18.98 -10.38
CA SER A 465 -38.60 18.50 -11.73
C SER A 465 -37.78 17.27 -12.21
N VAL A 466 -36.53 17.04 -11.77
CA VAL A 466 -35.64 15.87 -12.09
C VAL A 466 -35.06 15.25 -10.76
N GLY A 467 -34.23 14.20 -10.60
CA GLY A 467 -33.37 14.13 -9.37
C GLY A 467 -32.72 12.91 -8.64
N VAL A 468 -32.13 13.32 -7.47
CA VAL A 468 -31.19 12.78 -6.43
C VAL A 468 -29.90 12.10 -6.94
N ALA A 469 -29.01 11.55 -6.10
CA ALA A 469 -27.91 10.62 -6.44
C ALA A 469 -27.26 9.84 -5.24
N VAL A 470 -26.92 8.56 -5.45
CA VAL A 470 -25.83 7.77 -4.81
C VAL A 470 -25.09 7.03 -5.99
N ALA A 471 -24.43 5.84 -5.87
CA ALA A 471 -23.45 5.36 -6.91
C ALA A 471 -22.31 4.27 -6.68
N PRO A 472 -22.16 3.50 -5.58
CA PRO A 472 -21.08 2.51 -5.26
C PRO A 472 -20.40 1.48 -6.26
N THR A 473 -19.18 0.87 -5.96
CA THR A 473 -18.13 0.30 -6.91
C THR A 473 -16.77 -0.43 -6.41
N ILE A 474 -16.66 -1.53 -5.61
CA ILE A 474 -15.36 -2.02 -4.95
C ILE A 474 -14.23 -2.71 -5.81
N ASN A 475 -13.21 -1.96 -6.28
CA ASN A 475 -11.76 -2.33 -6.30
C ASN A 475 -11.02 -3.17 -7.36
N VAL A 476 -9.69 -3.08 -7.27
CA VAL A 476 -8.67 -3.78 -8.06
C VAL A 476 -7.45 -4.15 -7.20
N LEU A 477 -7.01 -5.41 -7.22
CA LEU A 477 -5.80 -5.87 -6.51
C LEU A 477 -4.94 -6.77 -7.42
N SER A 478 -3.61 -6.73 -7.24
CA SER A 478 -2.61 -7.34 -8.13
C SER A 478 -1.35 -7.76 -7.37
N GLU A 479 -1.32 -9.00 -6.89
CA GLU A 479 -0.34 -9.52 -5.92
C GLU A 479 0.60 -10.55 -6.57
N THR A 480 1.89 -10.55 -6.16
CA THR A 480 2.92 -11.43 -6.72
C THR A 480 3.91 -11.90 -5.65
N THR A 481 3.47 -12.86 -4.82
CA THR A 481 4.36 -13.51 -3.86
C THR A 481 5.21 -14.58 -4.56
N THR A 482 6.54 -14.43 -4.57
CA THR A 482 7.47 -15.38 -5.21
C THR A 482 8.60 -15.82 -4.29
N ALA A 483 8.68 -17.12 -4.00
CA ALA A 483 9.82 -17.76 -3.35
C ALA A 483 10.54 -18.67 -4.36
N SER A 484 11.85 -18.52 -4.51
CA SER A 484 12.58 -19.26 -5.56
C SER A 484 14.02 -19.65 -5.24
N VAL A 485 14.40 -20.85 -5.68
CA VAL A 485 15.80 -21.25 -5.84
C VAL A 485 16.18 -21.09 -7.31
N GLY A 486 17.12 -20.16 -7.55
CA GLY A 486 17.54 -19.73 -8.86
C GLY A 486 18.22 -20.81 -9.68
N ARG A 487 18.13 -20.67 -11.00
CA ARG A 487 18.55 -21.68 -11.98
C ARG A 487 20.00 -22.12 -11.79
N GLY A 488 20.23 -23.43 -11.69
CA GLY A 488 21.59 -23.98 -11.56
C GLY A 488 22.30 -23.67 -10.24
N ALA A 489 21.61 -23.16 -9.23
CA ALA A 489 22.15 -23.04 -7.87
C ALA A 489 22.43 -24.42 -7.25
N ALA A 490 23.27 -24.45 -6.23
CA ALA A 490 23.54 -25.60 -5.37
C ALA A 490 23.12 -25.27 -3.93
N VAL A 491 22.24 -26.10 -3.34
CA VAL A 491 21.67 -25.85 -2.00
C VAL A 491 21.76 -27.11 -1.13
N ASN A 492 22.68 -27.11 -0.17
CA ASN A 492 23.03 -28.29 0.63
C ASN A 492 22.67 -28.05 2.11
N SER A 493 22.03 -29.02 2.77
CA SER A 493 21.79 -29.00 4.22
C SER A 493 22.27 -30.31 4.86
N THR A 494 23.07 -30.22 5.92
CA THR A 494 23.93 -31.33 6.36
C THR A 494 23.68 -31.86 7.78
N ASN A 495 22.68 -31.34 8.51
CA ASN A 495 22.38 -31.75 9.90
C ASN A 495 20.88 -31.80 10.27
N GLY A 496 19.93 -31.64 9.33
CA GLY A 496 18.48 -31.52 9.60
C GLY A 496 17.74 -32.81 10.00
N ILE A 497 18.25 -33.55 10.98
CA ILE A 497 17.68 -34.84 11.42
C ILE A 497 16.43 -34.68 12.34
N ALA A 498 15.81 -33.49 12.35
CA ALA A 498 14.68 -33.12 13.20
C ALA A 498 13.34 -33.58 12.59
N ALA A 499 13.02 -34.86 12.74
CA ALA A 499 11.87 -35.51 12.07
C ALA A 499 10.55 -34.72 12.11
N GLY A 500 10.18 -34.12 10.97
CA GLY A 500 8.98 -33.30 10.78
C GLY A 500 9.24 -31.79 10.60
N VAL A 501 10.50 -31.36 10.66
CA VAL A 501 10.99 -30.06 10.17
C VAL A 501 11.60 -30.28 8.77
N PRO A 502 11.37 -29.40 7.78
CA PRO A 502 12.05 -29.45 6.48
C PRO A 502 13.34 -28.65 6.46
N ASP A 503 14.38 -29.23 5.85
CA ASP A 503 15.73 -28.71 5.66
C ASP A 503 15.87 -27.78 4.46
N LEU A 504 14.93 -27.85 3.51
CA LEU A 504 14.82 -26.87 2.43
C LEU A 504 13.34 -26.46 2.26
N VAL A 505 13.04 -25.26 2.71
CA VAL A 505 11.72 -24.64 2.55
C VAL A 505 11.78 -23.62 1.41
N VAL A 506 10.92 -23.77 0.41
CA VAL A 506 10.68 -22.77 -0.64
C VAL A 506 9.19 -22.48 -0.66
N LYS A 507 8.77 -21.38 -0.02
CA LYS A 507 7.36 -21.15 0.31
C LYS A 507 6.89 -19.75 -0.08
N ALA A 508 5.84 -19.71 -0.89
CA ALA A 508 5.09 -18.51 -1.25
C ALA A 508 3.70 -18.58 -0.61
N SER A 509 3.32 -17.60 0.22
CA SER A 509 2.04 -17.55 0.92
C SER A 509 1.40 -16.17 0.73
N ASP A 510 0.15 -16.12 0.30
CA ASP A 510 -0.40 -14.95 -0.40
C ASP A 510 -1.92 -14.85 -0.12
N ALA A 511 -2.37 -13.93 0.74
CA ALA A 511 -3.67 -14.05 1.41
C ALA A 511 -4.50 -12.75 1.42
N THR A 512 -5.44 -12.63 0.46
CA THR A 512 -6.31 -11.44 0.30
C THR A 512 -7.68 -11.60 0.96
N THR A 513 -8.15 -10.54 1.63
CA THR A 513 -9.54 -10.37 2.08
C THR A 513 -10.11 -9.08 1.50
N ILE A 514 -11.22 -9.16 0.74
CA ILE A 514 -11.78 -8.03 -0.03
C ILE A 514 -13.30 -7.83 0.17
N VAL A 515 -13.75 -6.64 0.61
CA VAL A 515 -15.15 -6.45 1.07
C VAL A 515 -15.85 -5.16 0.60
N SER A 516 -17.11 -5.27 0.11
CA SER A 516 -18.37 -4.46 0.37
C SER A 516 -19.18 -4.04 -0.90
N VAL A 517 -20.23 -3.17 -0.76
CA VAL A 517 -20.77 -2.08 -1.67
C VAL A 517 -22.17 -1.50 -1.19
N ALA A 518 -22.89 -0.59 -1.91
CA ALA A 518 -24.31 -0.15 -1.73
C ALA A 518 -25.00 0.36 -3.06
N GLY A 519 -25.89 1.40 -3.10
CA GLY A 519 -26.25 2.16 -4.35
C GLY A 519 -27.19 3.41 -4.25
N SER A 520 -27.49 4.13 -5.36
CA SER A 520 -28.78 4.83 -5.74
C SER A 520 -28.69 6.01 -6.74
N ILE A 521 -29.83 6.60 -7.15
CA ILE A 521 -29.91 8.04 -7.52
C ILE A 521 -31.08 8.74 -6.75
N GLY A 522 -32.25 9.06 -7.31
CA GLY A 522 -33.50 9.27 -6.53
C GLY A 522 -34.55 10.26 -7.08
N ALA A 523 -34.87 11.35 -6.36
CA ALA A 523 -36.20 11.98 -6.28
C ALA A 523 -36.45 13.33 -6.99
N ALA A 524 -37.66 13.47 -7.57
CA ALA A 524 -38.00 14.53 -8.52
C ALA A 524 -39.45 15.06 -8.50
N GLY A 525 -39.64 16.35 -8.78
CA GLY A 525 -40.96 16.90 -9.14
C GLY A 525 -41.52 16.43 -10.50
N SER A 526 -40.71 15.75 -11.34
CA SER A 526 -41.19 15.07 -12.56
C SER A 526 -40.37 13.82 -12.94
N VAL A 527 -39.03 13.79 -12.93
CA VAL A 527 -38.25 12.60 -13.40
C VAL A 527 -37.03 12.23 -12.54
N GLY A 528 -36.98 11.07 -11.89
CA GLY A 528 -35.84 10.69 -11.03
C GLY A 528 -35.20 9.34 -11.34
N VAL A 529 -33.90 9.16 -11.08
CA VAL A 529 -33.08 8.07 -11.67
C VAL A 529 -32.42 7.19 -10.59
N ALA A 530 -31.75 6.06 -10.87
CA ALA A 530 -30.86 5.30 -9.96
C ALA A 530 -29.80 4.45 -10.65
N VAL A 531 -28.64 4.41 -10.01
CA VAL A 531 -27.45 3.65 -10.38
C VAL A 531 -26.86 3.06 -9.08
N GLY A 532 -26.23 1.90 -9.16
CA GLY A 532 -25.44 1.29 -8.08
C GLY A 532 -24.64 0.16 -8.68
N ALA A 533 -23.33 0.36 -8.84
CA ALA A 533 -22.46 -0.71 -9.27
C ALA A 533 -21.95 -1.47 -8.04
N ASP A 534 -21.08 -2.44 -8.30
CA ASP A 534 -20.25 -3.23 -7.40
C ASP A 534 -19.28 -3.94 -8.37
N VAL A 535 -17.97 -3.70 -8.24
CA VAL A 535 -17.01 -4.02 -9.30
C VAL A 535 -15.65 -4.36 -8.72
N LEU A 536 -15.30 -5.64 -8.61
CA LEU A 536 -13.99 -6.10 -8.10
C LEU A 536 -13.15 -6.77 -9.20
N SER A 537 -11.85 -6.52 -9.17
CA SER A 537 -10.84 -7.29 -9.89
C SER A 537 -9.76 -7.78 -8.92
N LEU A 538 -9.42 -9.07 -8.94
CA LEU A 538 -8.30 -9.64 -8.19
C LEU A 538 -7.42 -10.47 -9.13
N VAL A 539 -6.10 -10.25 -9.05
CA VAL A 539 -5.09 -11.01 -9.78
C VAL A 539 -3.99 -11.43 -8.82
N LYS A 540 -3.72 -12.74 -8.69
CA LYS A 540 -2.68 -13.30 -7.80
C LYS A 540 -1.72 -14.22 -8.55
N ASN A 541 -0.42 -14.11 -8.25
CA ASN A 541 0.65 -14.89 -8.90
C ASN A 541 1.57 -15.59 -7.88
N THR A 542 0.99 -16.29 -6.92
CA THR A 542 1.72 -17.01 -5.87
C THR A 542 2.57 -18.15 -6.42
N SER A 543 3.89 -18.01 -6.41
CA SER A 543 4.81 -18.95 -7.06
C SER A 543 5.95 -19.38 -6.14
N ALA A 544 6.01 -20.68 -5.81
CA ALA A 544 7.09 -21.30 -5.05
C ALA A 544 7.84 -22.29 -5.95
N PHE A 545 9.14 -22.09 -6.21
CA PHE A 545 9.82 -22.99 -7.15
C PHE A 545 11.32 -23.19 -6.99
N ILE A 546 11.78 -24.33 -7.50
CA ILE A 546 13.19 -24.67 -7.72
C ILE A 546 13.37 -24.79 -9.24
N ASP A 547 14.09 -23.88 -9.88
CA ASP A 547 14.22 -23.84 -11.35
C ASP A 547 15.10 -24.99 -11.90
N SER A 548 15.16 -25.17 -13.23
CA SER A 548 15.93 -26.26 -13.85
C SER A 548 17.44 -26.17 -13.58
N GLY A 549 18.10 -27.33 -13.61
CA GLY A 549 19.54 -27.45 -13.35
C GLY A 549 19.97 -27.27 -11.89
N VAL A 550 19.10 -26.90 -10.95
CA VAL A 550 19.45 -26.81 -9.50
C VAL A 550 19.89 -28.17 -8.98
N ILE A 551 20.91 -28.17 -8.11
CA ILE A 551 21.29 -29.31 -7.27
C ILE A 551 20.86 -28.98 -5.84
N ALA A 552 20.12 -29.87 -5.19
CA ALA A 552 19.80 -29.73 -3.77
C ALA A 552 19.87 -31.11 -3.09
N ASP A 553 20.58 -31.19 -1.97
CA ASP A 553 20.80 -32.42 -1.20
C ASP A 553 20.63 -32.11 0.29
N VAL A 554 19.65 -32.74 0.95
CA VAL A 554 19.30 -32.50 2.36
C VAL A 554 18.99 -33.79 3.12
N GLU A 555 19.29 -33.83 4.42
CA GLU A 555 19.06 -35.03 5.24
C GLU A 555 17.56 -35.24 5.58
N GLY A 556 16.82 -34.18 5.88
CA GLY A 556 15.39 -34.19 6.24
C GLY A 556 14.44 -33.94 5.06
N ASP A 557 13.42 -33.11 5.27
CA ASP A 557 12.34 -32.89 4.28
C ASP A 557 12.61 -31.66 3.35
N ILE A 558 12.05 -31.66 2.14
CA ILE A 558 12.00 -30.49 1.24
C ILE A 558 10.54 -30.09 1.05
N ASP A 559 10.19 -28.82 1.27
CA ASP A 559 8.83 -28.30 1.10
C ASP A 559 8.77 -27.14 0.11
N VAL A 560 8.25 -27.42 -1.11
CA VAL A 560 7.96 -26.40 -2.13
C VAL A 560 6.45 -26.12 -2.12
N ASN A 561 6.05 -24.97 -1.54
CA ASN A 561 4.67 -24.75 -1.11
C ASN A 561 4.14 -23.37 -1.54
N ALA A 562 3.15 -23.33 -2.41
CA ALA A 562 2.47 -22.12 -2.87
C ALA A 562 1.01 -22.11 -2.35
N MET A 563 0.60 -21.06 -1.63
CA MET A 563 -0.71 -20.99 -0.98
C MET A 563 -1.37 -19.64 -1.25
N SER A 564 -2.47 -19.65 -2.00
CA SER A 564 -3.31 -18.47 -2.29
C SER A 564 -4.66 -18.61 -1.58
N SER A 565 -5.14 -17.53 -0.97
CA SER A 565 -6.47 -17.46 -0.36
C SER A 565 -7.15 -16.13 -0.69
N GLU A 566 -8.45 -16.18 -1.00
CA GLU A 566 -9.26 -15.02 -1.37
C GLU A 566 -10.65 -15.07 -0.70
N ASP A 567 -10.94 -14.18 0.26
CA ASP A 567 -12.32 -13.93 0.72
C ASP A 567 -12.87 -12.67 0.03
N VAL A 568 -14.07 -12.76 -0.55
CA VAL A 568 -14.65 -11.72 -1.41
C VAL A 568 -16.14 -11.48 -1.15
N THR A 569 -16.51 -10.26 -0.74
CA THR A 569 -17.90 -9.90 -0.33
C THR A 569 -18.44 -8.64 -1.03
N SER A 570 -19.74 -8.58 -1.38
CA SER A 570 -20.30 -7.63 -2.36
C SER A 570 -21.81 -7.28 -2.27
N VAL A 571 -22.20 -6.01 -2.53
CA VAL A 571 -23.59 -5.48 -2.39
C VAL A 571 -23.95 -4.23 -3.27
N ALA A 572 -24.56 -4.33 -4.46
CA ALA A 572 -25.03 -3.16 -5.26
C ALA A 572 -26.54 -2.80 -5.09
N ALA A 573 -26.96 -1.55 -4.81
CA ALA A 573 -28.38 -1.29 -4.43
C ALA A 573 -28.99 0.15 -4.57
N GLY A 574 -29.91 0.42 -5.50
CA GLY A 574 -30.25 1.82 -5.87
C GLY A 574 -31.69 2.17 -6.32
N ILE A 575 -32.16 3.39 -5.95
CA ILE A 575 -33.59 3.78 -5.86
C ILE A 575 -33.95 5.11 -6.58
N ALA A 576 -35.00 5.14 -7.43
CA ALA A 576 -35.35 6.22 -8.37
C ALA A 576 -36.82 6.70 -8.35
N VAL A 577 -37.11 8.02 -8.40
CA VAL A 577 -38.46 8.58 -8.15
C VAL A 577 -38.77 9.90 -8.89
N GLY A 578 -39.89 10.04 -9.61
CA GLY A 578 -40.37 11.34 -10.10
C GLY A 578 -41.85 11.52 -10.43
N GLY A 579 -42.36 12.75 -10.37
CA GLY A 579 -43.77 13.12 -10.65
C GLY A 579 -44.33 12.80 -12.05
N SER A 580 -43.57 12.14 -12.91
CA SER A 580 -43.91 11.72 -14.28
C SER A 580 -43.12 10.48 -14.71
N ALA A 581 -41.87 10.29 -14.29
CA ALA A 581 -41.13 9.04 -14.52
C ALA A 581 -40.08 8.76 -13.43
N GLY A 582 -39.67 7.49 -13.30
CA GLY A 582 -38.40 7.20 -12.62
C GLY A 582 -37.77 5.86 -12.97
N VAL A 583 -36.45 5.77 -12.88
CA VAL A 583 -35.63 4.77 -13.59
C VAL A 583 -34.42 4.32 -12.78
N GLY A 584 -34.37 3.09 -12.26
CA GLY A 584 -33.28 2.59 -11.40
C GLY A 584 -32.56 1.36 -11.94
N VAL A 585 -31.24 1.28 -11.75
CA VAL A 585 -30.35 0.31 -12.40
C VAL A 585 -29.23 -0.07 -11.44
N ASN A 586 -28.96 -1.36 -11.22
CA ASN A 586 -27.90 -1.80 -10.30
C ASN A 586 -27.19 -3.07 -10.78
N ALA A 587 -25.91 -3.24 -10.46
CA ALA A 587 -25.11 -4.38 -10.92
C ALA A 587 -23.94 -4.74 -9.98
N SER A 588 -23.65 -6.03 -9.79
CA SER A 588 -22.40 -6.53 -9.21
C SER A 588 -21.62 -7.36 -10.22
N VAL A 589 -20.31 -7.17 -10.28
CA VAL A 589 -19.41 -7.78 -11.26
C VAL A 589 -18.03 -7.99 -10.63
N HIS A 590 -17.65 -9.24 -10.33
CA HIS A 590 -16.24 -9.52 -9.98
C HIS A 590 -15.56 -10.45 -10.96
N VAL A 591 -14.27 -10.21 -11.16
CA VAL A 591 -13.36 -11.04 -11.96
C VAL A 591 -12.12 -11.36 -11.14
N LEU A 592 -11.93 -12.63 -10.82
CA LEU A 592 -10.80 -13.13 -10.02
C LEU A 592 -9.94 -14.06 -10.91
N ASN A 593 -8.63 -13.82 -11.00
CA ASN A 593 -7.67 -14.67 -11.73
C ASN A 593 -6.47 -15.02 -10.84
N MET A 594 -6.32 -16.28 -10.46
CA MET A 594 -5.32 -16.69 -9.47
C MET A 594 -4.47 -17.79 -10.08
N THR A 595 -3.15 -17.67 -9.96
CA THR A 595 -2.18 -18.60 -10.52
C THR A 595 -1.23 -19.06 -9.43
N THR A 596 -1.71 -20.01 -8.62
CA THR A 596 -0.93 -20.63 -7.55
C THR A 596 -0.10 -21.77 -8.09
N ARG A 597 1.23 -21.65 -8.08
CA ARG A 597 2.13 -22.65 -8.68
C ARG A 597 3.26 -23.05 -7.75
N ALA A 598 3.34 -24.35 -7.47
CA ALA A 598 4.48 -24.96 -6.80
C ALA A 598 5.17 -25.94 -7.77
N TYR A 599 6.46 -25.75 -8.04
CA TYR A 599 7.15 -26.62 -9.01
C TYR A 599 8.66 -26.78 -8.81
N ILE A 600 9.17 -27.89 -9.34
CA ILE A 600 10.60 -28.19 -9.46
C ILE A 600 10.92 -28.46 -10.94
N GLY A 601 11.86 -27.74 -11.54
CA GLY A 601 12.18 -27.79 -12.98
C GLY A 601 11.56 -26.65 -13.80
N ASP A 602 11.49 -26.82 -15.12
CA ASP A 602 11.03 -25.77 -16.04
C ASP A 602 9.51 -25.52 -15.96
N LEU A 603 9.13 -24.23 -15.95
CA LEU A 603 7.75 -23.76 -16.11
C LEU A 603 7.22 -24.03 -17.54
N PRO A 604 6.09 -24.74 -17.73
CA PRO A 604 5.57 -25.08 -19.05
C PRO A 604 5.19 -23.87 -19.91
N ASP A 605 5.47 -23.98 -21.21
CA ASP A 605 5.12 -23.05 -22.30
C ASP A 605 5.49 -21.56 -22.12
N SER A 606 6.18 -21.20 -21.02
CA SER A 606 6.55 -19.83 -20.67
C SER A 606 7.76 -19.80 -19.73
N GLY A 607 8.97 -19.75 -20.30
CA GLY A 607 10.22 -19.61 -19.53
C GLY A 607 11.47 -19.57 -20.41
N PRO A 608 12.65 -19.21 -19.85
CA PRO A 608 13.93 -19.37 -20.54
C PRO A 608 14.28 -20.85 -20.70
N ALA A 609 14.96 -21.23 -21.78
CA ALA A 609 15.26 -22.63 -22.09
C ALA A 609 16.04 -23.35 -20.97
N SER A 610 15.63 -24.58 -20.67
CA SER A 610 16.19 -25.46 -19.63
C SER A 610 17.71 -25.49 -19.58
N LEU A 611 18.30 -25.45 -18.38
CA LEU A 611 19.70 -25.86 -18.19
C LEU A 611 19.90 -27.38 -18.13
N GLY A 612 18.81 -28.16 -18.18
CA GLY A 612 18.83 -29.61 -18.15
C GLY A 612 18.34 -30.16 -16.81
N ALA A 613 18.61 -31.45 -16.56
CA ALA A 613 18.20 -32.13 -15.35
C ALA A 613 18.98 -31.60 -14.13
N GLY A 614 18.31 -30.78 -13.32
CA GLY A 614 18.69 -30.58 -11.92
C GLY A 614 18.44 -31.85 -11.11
N ASP A 615 19.02 -31.93 -9.92
CA ASP A 615 18.92 -33.08 -9.03
C ASP A 615 18.57 -32.64 -7.60
N VAL A 616 17.32 -32.89 -7.20
CA VAL A 616 16.77 -32.52 -5.89
C VAL A 616 16.53 -33.79 -5.08
N HIS A 617 17.25 -33.97 -3.98
CA HIS A 617 17.22 -35.15 -3.12
C HIS A 617 16.96 -34.76 -1.66
N ALA A 618 15.97 -35.41 -1.06
CA ALA A 618 15.68 -35.39 0.37
C ALA A 618 15.90 -36.80 0.96
N GLY A 619 16.63 -36.92 2.07
CA GLY A 619 16.65 -38.14 2.90
C GLY A 619 15.27 -38.40 3.54
N GLY A 620 14.48 -37.36 3.74
CA GLY A 620 13.05 -37.38 4.03
C GLY A 620 12.17 -37.32 2.78
N THR A 621 11.26 -36.35 2.76
CA THR A 621 10.12 -36.24 1.86
C THR A 621 10.25 -34.98 1.01
N VAL A 622 10.10 -35.08 -0.31
CA VAL A 622 9.88 -33.90 -1.16
C VAL A 622 8.37 -33.65 -1.29
N ARG A 623 7.89 -32.53 -0.76
CA ARG A 623 6.54 -32.01 -0.94
C ARG A 623 6.56 -30.91 -2.00
N ILE A 624 5.60 -31.00 -2.93
CA ILE A 624 5.25 -29.93 -3.86
C ILE A 624 3.74 -29.72 -3.72
N ALA A 625 3.32 -28.55 -3.25
CA ALA A 625 1.93 -28.27 -2.91
C ALA A 625 1.49 -26.89 -3.41
N ALA A 626 0.36 -26.85 -4.12
CA ALA A 626 -0.32 -25.63 -4.51
C ALA A 626 -1.75 -25.69 -3.98
N ASP A 627 -2.18 -24.70 -3.19
CA ASP A 627 -3.52 -24.61 -2.61
C ASP A 627 -4.11 -23.20 -2.80
N ASP A 628 -5.42 -23.12 -3.10
CA ASP A 628 -5.98 -21.97 -3.86
C ASP A 628 -7.48 -21.84 -3.54
N VAL A 629 -7.84 -21.11 -2.48
CA VAL A 629 -9.20 -21.13 -1.89
C VAL A 629 -9.91 -19.78 -2.05
N THR A 630 -11.06 -19.76 -2.72
CA THR A 630 -11.93 -18.57 -2.83
C THR A 630 -13.27 -18.77 -2.12
N GLU A 631 -13.71 -17.78 -1.35
CA GLU A 631 -15.12 -17.56 -1.03
C GLU A 631 -15.65 -16.29 -1.73
N MET A 632 -16.93 -16.25 -2.13
CA MET A 632 -17.51 -15.15 -2.90
C MET A 632 -19.00 -14.95 -2.59
N ASP A 633 -19.35 -13.85 -1.93
CA ASP A 633 -20.72 -13.51 -1.55
C ASP A 633 -21.19 -12.20 -2.22
N LYS A 634 -22.38 -12.20 -2.86
CA LYS A 634 -22.82 -11.11 -3.77
C LYS A 634 -24.31 -10.78 -3.71
N VAL A 635 -24.63 -9.48 -3.65
CA VAL A 635 -26.02 -8.98 -3.57
C VAL A 635 -26.26 -7.83 -4.58
N VAL A 636 -27.43 -7.79 -5.23
CA VAL A 636 -27.83 -6.69 -6.15
C VAL A 636 -29.33 -6.36 -6.05
N ALA A 637 -29.71 -5.07 -5.92
CA ALA A 637 -31.10 -4.63 -5.71
C ALA A 637 -31.46 -3.30 -6.41
N THR A 638 -32.73 -3.09 -6.81
CA THR A 638 -33.13 -1.96 -7.67
C THR A 638 -34.56 -1.46 -7.44
N VAL A 639 -34.82 -0.14 -7.56
CA VAL A 639 -36.15 0.47 -7.34
C VAL A 639 -36.40 1.67 -8.26
N ALA A 640 -37.60 1.80 -8.83
CA ALA A 640 -37.90 2.84 -9.82
C ALA A 640 -39.38 3.26 -9.94
N VAL A 641 -39.68 4.57 -9.92
CA VAL A 641 -41.05 5.09 -9.73
C VAL A 641 -41.32 6.39 -10.49
N GLY A 642 -42.45 6.49 -11.22
CA GLY A 642 -43.00 7.81 -11.54
C GLY A 642 -44.37 7.87 -12.23
N GLY A 643 -44.92 9.08 -12.30
CA GLY A 643 -46.33 9.39 -12.65
C GLY A 643 -46.83 9.06 -14.06
N SER A 644 -46.07 8.29 -14.84
CA SER A 644 -46.40 7.76 -16.18
C SER A 644 -45.54 6.54 -16.52
N ALA A 645 -44.33 6.42 -15.98
CA ALA A 645 -43.47 5.23 -16.12
C ALA A 645 -42.56 4.99 -14.89
N GLY A 646 -42.28 3.72 -14.58
CA GLY A 646 -41.27 3.27 -13.61
C GLY A 646 -40.47 2.12 -14.19
N VAL A 647 -39.12 2.15 -14.14
CA VAL A 647 -38.24 1.18 -14.83
C VAL A 647 -37.06 0.74 -13.96
N GLY A 648 -37.07 -0.49 -13.43
CA GLY A 648 -36.03 -1.03 -12.54
C GLY A 648 -35.22 -2.18 -13.18
N ALA A 649 -33.90 -2.22 -13.00
CA ALA A 649 -33.00 -3.31 -13.45
C ALA A 649 -31.92 -3.66 -12.41
N ALA A 650 -31.59 -4.96 -12.26
CA ALA A 650 -30.61 -5.52 -11.32
C ALA A 650 -29.90 -6.73 -11.96
N ALA A 651 -28.57 -6.90 -11.78
CA ALA A 651 -27.81 -8.05 -12.31
C ALA A 651 -26.52 -8.36 -11.53
N THR A 652 -26.25 -9.64 -11.22
CA THR A 652 -25.00 -10.10 -10.58
C THR A 652 -24.15 -10.90 -11.57
N VAL A 653 -22.83 -10.75 -11.53
CA VAL A 653 -21.85 -11.46 -12.37
C VAL A 653 -20.63 -11.88 -11.54
N SER A 654 -20.21 -13.13 -11.74
CA SER A 654 -18.94 -13.68 -11.23
C SER A 654 -18.17 -14.31 -12.39
N VAL A 655 -16.88 -14.05 -12.45
CA VAL A 655 -15.92 -14.83 -13.23
C VAL A 655 -14.77 -15.17 -12.29
N VAL A 656 -14.48 -16.46 -12.10
CA VAL A 656 -13.34 -16.94 -11.33
C VAL A 656 -12.55 -17.88 -12.22
N ASN A 657 -11.24 -17.70 -12.26
CA ASN A 657 -10.32 -18.45 -13.09
C ASN A 657 -9.07 -18.79 -12.27
N LYS A 658 -9.07 -19.98 -11.65
CA LYS A 658 -7.95 -20.52 -10.88
C LYS A 658 -7.08 -21.40 -11.76
N ASN A 659 -5.77 -21.21 -11.70
CA ASN A 659 -4.76 -22.09 -12.30
C ASN A 659 -3.80 -22.61 -11.20
N THR A 660 -4.34 -23.48 -10.36
CA THR A 660 -3.64 -24.13 -9.25
C THR A 660 -2.85 -25.33 -9.75
N GLN A 661 -1.52 -25.28 -9.68
CA GLN A 661 -0.65 -26.32 -10.26
C GLN A 661 0.52 -26.67 -9.35
N ALA A 662 0.50 -27.87 -8.77
CA ALA A 662 1.67 -28.53 -8.20
C ALA A 662 2.23 -29.53 -9.21
N PHE A 663 3.48 -29.38 -9.66
CA PHE A 663 4.06 -30.27 -10.67
C PHE A 663 5.59 -30.40 -10.62
N ILE A 664 6.10 -31.50 -11.16
CA ILE A 664 7.52 -31.65 -11.51
C ILE A 664 7.63 -31.31 -13.01
N GLY A 665 8.42 -30.29 -13.33
CA GLY A 665 8.60 -29.74 -14.66
C GLY A 665 9.52 -30.58 -15.56
N GLN A 666 9.83 -30.04 -16.74
CA GLN A 666 10.94 -30.59 -17.52
C GLN A 666 12.26 -30.25 -16.81
N GLY A 667 13.32 -31.04 -17.04
CA GLY A 667 14.63 -30.74 -16.43
C GLY A 667 14.70 -30.92 -14.90
N ALA A 668 13.85 -31.74 -14.29
CA ALA A 668 13.95 -32.09 -12.87
C ALA A 668 14.12 -33.60 -12.65
N LYS A 669 15.13 -33.98 -11.85
CA LYS A 669 15.19 -35.24 -11.11
C LYS A 669 14.83 -34.92 -9.66
N VAL A 670 13.88 -35.66 -9.09
CA VAL A 670 13.39 -35.46 -7.72
C VAL A 670 13.40 -36.80 -6.99
N THR A 671 14.00 -36.84 -5.81
CA THR A 671 14.18 -38.04 -4.98
C THR A 671 13.80 -37.72 -3.54
N GLY A 672 12.96 -38.54 -2.92
CA GLY A 672 12.66 -38.47 -1.48
C GLY A 672 12.67 -39.89 -0.92
N ASP A 673 13.60 -40.20 -0.01
CA ASP A 673 13.78 -41.56 0.51
C ASP A 673 12.76 -41.94 1.60
N GLY A 674 12.09 -40.95 2.20
CA GLY A 674 10.94 -41.13 3.10
C GLY A 674 11.30 -41.60 4.51
N ASN A 675 12.48 -41.24 5.02
CA ASN A 675 12.94 -41.66 6.36
C ASN A 675 12.36 -40.83 7.52
N THR A 676 11.69 -39.72 7.23
CA THR A 676 11.08 -38.77 8.19
C THR A 676 9.64 -39.15 8.55
N ALA A 677 8.92 -38.27 9.26
CA ALA A 677 7.50 -38.46 9.60
C ALA A 677 6.54 -38.32 8.39
N GLY A 678 6.97 -37.67 7.31
CA GLY A 678 6.20 -37.45 6.08
C GLY A 678 5.32 -36.21 6.11
N LEU A 679 5.47 -35.36 5.08
CA LEU A 679 4.66 -34.17 4.88
C LEU A 679 3.32 -34.50 4.17
N SER A 680 2.24 -33.80 4.53
CA SER A 680 0.89 -34.05 3.97
C SER A 680 0.60 -33.22 2.71
N VAL A 681 -0.09 -33.83 1.74
CA VAL A 681 -0.49 -33.19 0.47
C VAL A 681 -1.99 -33.30 0.22
N ASN A 682 -2.57 -32.28 -0.42
CA ASN A 682 -3.99 -32.25 -0.78
C ASN A 682 -4.32 -33.26 -1.88
N THR A 683 -5.53 -33.81 -1.85
CA THR A 683 -5.97 -34.86 -2.78
C THR A 683 -6.43 -34.35 -4.16
N GLY A 684 -6.26 -33.06 -4.47
CA GLY A 684 -6.68 -32.45 -5.74
C GLY A 684 -8.20 -32.42 -5.98
N THR A 685 -8.99 -32.48 -4.90
CA THR A 685 -10.46 -32.59 -4.96
C THR A 685 -11.15 -31.23 -4.75
N PHE A 686 -11.65 -30.64 -5.83
CA PHE A 686 -12.46 -29.42 -5.78
C PHE A 686 -13.87 -29.69 -5.21
N ASN A 687 -14.43 -28.72 -4.47
CA ASN A 687 -15.77 -28.79 -3.88
C ASN A 687 -16.53 -27.48 -4.08
N GLU A 688 -17.34 -27.40 -5.13
CA GLU A 688 -18.20 -26.25 -5.42
C GLU A 688 -19.57 -26.39 -4.73
N SER A 689 -20.08 -25.32 -4.10
CA SER A 689 -21.46 -25.28 -3.60
C SER A 689 -22.08 -23.91 -3.77
N PHE A 690 -23.39 -23.87 -4.07
CA PHE A 690 -24.15 -22.64 -4.30
C PHE A 690 -25.37 -22.61 -3.37
N VAL A 691 -25.47 -21.57 -2.55
CA VAL A 691 -26.60 -21.34 -1.62
C VAL A 691 -27.32 -20.06 -2.03
N VAL A 692 -28.65 -20.07 -1.96
CA VAL A 692 -29.50 -18.91 -2.28
C VAL A 692 -30.25 -18.48 -1.04
N ASP A 693 -30.01 -17.26 -0.54
CA ASP A 693 -30.71 -16.73 0.64
C ASP A 693 -32.22 -16.59 0.36
N ALA A 694 -33.03 -17.04 1.33
CA ALA A 694 -34.46 -17.24 1.21
C ALA A 694 -35.26 -16.35 2.17
N ARG A 695 -34.83 -15.10 2.36
CA ARG A 695 -35.51 -14.10 3.22
C ARG A 695 -36.44 -13.18 2.42
N PRO A 696 -37.77 -13.18 2.67
CA PRO A 696 -38.70 -12.30 1.96
C PRO A 696 -38.53 -10.83 2.32
N CYS A 697 -38.47 -9.96 1.30
CA CYS A 697 -38.51 -8.50 1.49
C CYS A 697 -39.82 -8.08 2.18
N SER A 698 -39.71 -7.26 3.24
CA SER A 698 -40.84 -6.82 4.04
C SER A 698 -41.67 -5.76 3.32
N THR A 699 -42.96 -6.04 3.12
CA THR A 699 -43.88 -5.12 2.42
C THR A 699 -44.22 -3.90 3.28
N PRO A 700 -44.22 -2.68 2.71
CA PRO A 700 -44.59 -1.47 3.45
C PRO A 700 -46.08 -1.49 3.84
N SER A 701 -46.39 -0.98 5.05
CA SER A 701 -47.70 -1.14 5.67
C SER A 701 -48.80 -0.31 5.01
N THR A 702 -49.65 -0.96 4.22
CA THR A 702 -50.77 -0.34 3.50
C THR A 702 -51.96 -0.01 4.42
N ARG A 703 -51.94 1.17 5.08
CA ARG A 703 -53.08 1.59 5.92
C ARG A 703 -53.52 3.07 5.86
N ALA A 704 -53.51 3.70 4.67
CA ALA A 704 -54.54 4.69 4.28
C ALA A 704 -54.42 5.19 2.82
N MET A 705 -55.07 4.51 1.86
CA MET A 705 -55.99 5.16 0.92
C MET A 705 -56.76 4.13 0.09
N SER A 706 -58.07 4.29 -0.01
CA SER A 706 -58.98 3.39 -0.72
C SER A 706 -59.24 3.86 -2.14
N THR A 707 -59.54 2.90 -3.03
CA THR A 707 -60.07 3.07 -4.41
C THR A 707 -59.24 3.89 -5.40
N TRP A 708 -58.82 3.26 -6.50
CA TRP A 708 -59.28 3.58 -7.86
C TRP A 708 -59.21 2.31 -8.73
N ARG A 709 -59.78 2.34 -9.95
CA ARG A 709 -60.03 1.14 -10.78
C ARG A 709 -58.86 0.73 -11.68
N THR A 710 -58.78 -0.57 -11.96
CA THR A 710 -57.98 -1.17 -13.04
C THR A 710 -58.46 -0.76 -14.45
N ILE A 711 -57.51 -0.59 -15.37
CA ILE A 711 -57.69 -0.56 -16.83
C ILE A 711 -56.60 -1.47 -17.44
N PRO A 712 -56.85 -2.25 -18.53
CA PRO A 712 -55.98 -3.36 -18.91
C PRO A 712 -54.71 -2.98 -19.71
N SER A 713 -53.76 -3.91 -19.74
CA SER A 713 -52.47 -3.83 -20.43
C SER A 713 -52.51 -4.30 -21.90
N THR A 714 -51.98 -3.50 -22.84
CA THR A 714 -51.43 -3.98 -24.13
C THR A 714 -50.46 -2.96 -24.75
N TRP A 715 -49.16 -3.16 -24.59
CA TRP A 715 -48.16 -2.63 -25.53
C TRP A 715 -46.89 -3.49 -25.55
N VAL A 716 -46.22 -3.60 -26.71
CA VAL A 716 -45.03 -4.43 -26.92
C VAL A 716 -44.02 -3.65 -27.76
N PRO A 717 -42.78 -3.43 -27.29
CA PRO A 717 -41.74 -2.75 -28.08
C PRO A 717 -41.06 -3.70 -29.09
N PRO A 718 -40.62 -3.21 -30.26
CA PRO A 718 -39.92 -4.01 -31.26
C PRO A 718 -38.42 -4.16 -30.98
N ARG A 719 -37.83 -5.25 -31.48
CA ARG A 719 -36.37 -5.50 -31.46
C ARG A 719 -35.63 -4.58 -32.44
N TRP A 720 -34.40 -4.23 -32.12
CA TRP A 720 -33.41 -3.67 -33.05
C TRP A 720 -32.13 -4.51 -33.00
N SER A 721 -31.46 -4.65 -34.15
CA SER A 721 -30.21 -5.40 -34.34
C SER A 721 -29.05 -4.45 -34.71
N PRO A 722 -27.81 -4.76 -34.31
CA PRO A 722 -26.67 -3.88 -34.56
C PRO A 722 -26.15 -3.96 -36.00
N ALA A 723 -25.45 -2.91 -36.44
CA ALA A 723 -24.57 -2.92 -37.59
C ALA A 723 -23.43 -1.90 -37.38
N MET A 724 -22.20 -2.38 -37.32
CA MET A 724 -21.00 -1.59 -37.67
C MET A 724 -20.76 -1.69 -39.19
N PRO A 725 -19.84 -0.90 -39.74
CA PRO A 725 -18.51 -1.46 -40.03
C PRO A 725 -17.38 -0.81 -39.23
#